data_AF-A0A8B8BF04-F1
#
_entry.id   AF-A0A8B8BF04-F1
#
_cell.length_a   1.000
_cell.length_b   1.000
_cell.length_c   1.000
_cell.angle_alpha   90.00
_cell.angle_beta   90.00
_cell.angle_gamma   90.00
#
_symmetry.space_group_name_H-M   'P 1'
#
loop_
_entity.id
_entity.type
_entity.pdbx_description
1 polymer ?
#
loop_
_entity_poly.entity_id
_entity_poly.type
_entity_poly.pdbx_seq_one_letter_code
_entity_poly.pdbx_strand_id
1 'polypeptide(L)'
;MLLTGYIVFLCYSIGILKIASGMTSEATPRETTQDNETTTQQYENANIAFYLVPENVSQLQEMYVGMRANVSLIAEFPPGVYNQSTIKLGDDRLGNIDIGSIQCVQGKSIASQHGIRANKTFYDRSFRRDSMLGYRYFTLSVSGDSHSTEDRQVICNFVIYLHNANGLTNEQKIHLKARMEVTTATQNLKFEKNLSIVARTSLLIKNKVDRCEIDSTSKIGEKGKAVRIPVSCWLPSYQPGLQIIVKDDSVPANMQNIFSIYVMMLKYGDNFIPGADTQTVPAYSRFIELDPGYVAFVLSSYWVNREYLYTESTTDKDLLKFDIGVTLSESISPGGNYTINVEIYYHGTKQIEASVNVTTAEPPSSAGVIGISLYSNETNELVPSKQLSLFVQLTLPTGYTGSIPLDVYTQSQTVLEKSAIIIKNVSIYEWSSRIFCKMSSLSIKTTNFTSENVTRFTVYFTNVNERSAGLITLLITCEIDSKHGKFGAQYDVFVKSHTLSKYTVELNQPDILQDTSGRLSSQLHQVLDGNITTCMDLPNNGEIPPFFWLKLKTEWLHINMTSYDITLAGNGITCKRHEGRSTQISYSTGSTCPNFGCLQQVKFCNLIPSKSSSNGLWQECVFHCDCSKEQCQNVNIVMTNNDQVKWSLCELSAKKIN
;
A
#
# COMPACT_ATOMS: atom_id res chain seq x y z
N MET A 1 -54.97 8.10 34.47
CA MET A 1 -55.96 7.37 33.65
C MET A 1 -55.23 6.18 33.05
N LEU A 2 -55.63 5.00 33.55
CA LEU A 2 -55.27 3.61 33.21
C LEU A 2 -53.77 3.21 33.24
N LEU A 3 -53.28 2.64 34.36
CA LEU A 3 -53.44 1.26 34.89
C LEU A 3 -52.35 0.34 34.29
N THR A 4 -51.58 -0.50 35.00
CA THR A 4 -51.70 -1.31 36.23
C THR A 4 -50.28 -1.72 36.66
N GLY A 5 -49.84 -1.87 37.92
CA GLY A 5 -50.36 -2.75 39.00
C GLY A 5 -49.74 -4.17 38.88
N TYR A 6 -49.28 -4.94 39.88
CA TYR A 6 -49.40 -5.06 41.35
C TYR A 6 -48.28 -6.06 41.83
N ILE A 7 -47.53 -5.82 42.93
CA ILE A 7 -47.61 -6.42 44.32
C ILE A 7 -47.01 -7.84 44.53
N VAL A 8 -46.19 -8.05 45.59
CA VAL A 8 -46.41 -8.94 46.79
C VAL A 8 -45.10 -9.39 47.53
N PHE A 9 -44.99 -8.93 48.79
CA PHE A 9 -44.56 -9.55 50.09
C PHE A 9 -43.36 -10.52 50.28
N LEU A 10 -42.42 -10.09 51.16
CA LEU A 10 -42.14 -10.52 52.57
C LEU A 10 -41.88 -11.99 53.00
N CYS A 11 -40.89 -12.09 53.91
CA CYS A 11 -40.60 -13.10 54.96
C CYS A 11 -39.90 -14.42 54.52
N TYR A 12 -38.97 -15.05 55.27
CA TYR A 12 -38.79 -15.20 56.72
C TYR A 12 -37.30 -15.48 57.09
N SER A 13 -36.95 -15.17 58.34
CA SER A 13 -35.71 -15.54 59.04
C SER A 13 -35.61 -17.03 59.38
N ILE A 14 -34.40 -17.51 59.72
CA ILE A 14 -34.03 -18.37 60.88
C ILE A 14 -32.73 -19.13 60.57
N GLY A 15 -31.72 -18.98 61.43
CA GLY A 15 -30.50 -19.81 61.43
C GLY A 15 -30.70 -21.14 62.13
N ILE A 16 -29.66 -21.99 62.16
CA ILE A 16 -29.21 -22.81 63.31
C ILE A 16 -28.32 -24.00 62.88
N LEU A 17 -27.24 -24.16 63.67
CA LEU A 17 -26.42 -25.34 64.04
C LEU A 17 -25.46 -26.06 63.06
N LYS A 18 -24.17 -25.96 63.46
CA LYS A 18 -23.17 -27.04 63.54
C LYS A 18 -23.73 -28.28 64.24
N ILE A 19 -23.43 -29.48 63.73
CA ILE A 19 -23.08 -30.66 64.56
C ILE A 19 -21.96 -31.43 63.85
N ALA A 20 -20.89 -31.70 64.61
CA ALA A 20 -19.85 -32.67 64.29
C ALA A 20 -20.20 -34.02 64.93
N SER A 21 -19.81 -35.12 64.30
CA SER A 21 -19.64 -36.41 64.97
C SER A 21 -18.58 -37.22 64.23
N GLY A 22 -17.48 -37.53 64.92
CA GLY A 22 -16.49 -38.51 64.48
C GLY A 22 -16.75 -39.89 65.08
N MET A 23 -16.06 -40.90 64.53
CA MET A 23 -15.35 -42.02 65.19
C MET A 23 -15.08 -43.14 64.17
N THR A 24 -13.80 -43.35 63.83
CA THR A 24 -12.94 -44.54 64.08
C THR A 24 -13.06 -45.73 63.11
N SER A 25 -11.94 -46.08 62.44
CA SER A 25 -11.32 -47.42 62.53
C SER A 25 -9.95 -47.45 61.85
N GLU A 26 -8.97 -48.08 62.49
CA GLU A 26 -7.66 -48.46 61.95
C GLU A 26 -7.77 -49.52 60.86
N ALA A 27 -6.90 -49.45 59.84
CA ALA A 27 -6.11 -50.56 59.27
C ALA A 27 -5.44 -50.15 57.94
N THR A 28 -4.11 -50.22 57.87
CA THR A 28 -3.35 -50.49 56.63
C THR A 28 -3.34 -52.00 56.37
N PRO A 29 -3.11 -52.55 55.15
CA PRO A 29 -2.15 -52.06 54.13
C PRO A 29 -2.51 -52.28 52.62
N ARG A 30 -1.57 -51.85 51.76
CA ARG A 30 -1.25 -52.22 50.35
C ARG A 30 -1.82 -51.38 49.18
N GLU A 31 -0.88 -50.65 48.56
CA GLU A 31 -0.54 -50.63 47.13
C GLU A 31 -1.69 -50.80 46.11
N THR A 32 -2.06 -49.74 45.39
CA THR A 32 -1.55 -49.38 44.05
C THR A 32 -2.43 -48.29 43.42
N THR A 33 -1.84 -47.51 42.51
CA THR A 33 -2.47 -46.59 41.54
C THR A 33 -3.14 -45.33 42.06
N GLN A 34 -2.36 -44.26 42.23
CA GLN A 34 -2.85 -42.89 42.04
C GLN A 34 -1.67 -41.95 41.68
N ASP A 35 -1.40 -41.75 40.39
CA ASP A 35 -0.36 -40.80 39.93
C ASP A 35 -0.76 -39.94 38.72
N ASN A 36 -2.04 -39.94 38.31
CA ASN A 36 -2.50 -39.09 37.20
C ASN A 36 -3.57 -38.04 37.57
N GLU A 37 -4.11 -38.04 38.79
CA GLU A 37 -5.05 -37.00 39.24
C GLU A 37 -4.36 -35.81 39.90
N THR A 38 -3.19 -36.02 40.52
CA THR A 38 -2.43 -34.99 41.27
C THR A 38 -1.72 -33.98 40.36
N THR A 39 -1.24 -34.39 39.18
CA THR A 39 -0.54 -33.49 38.26
C THR A 39 -1.47 -32.45 37.62
N THR A 40 -2.74 -32.77 37.36
CA THR A 40 -3.69 -31.80 36.78
C THR A 40 -4.13 -30.74 37.79
N GLN A 41 -4.36 -31.12 39.06
CA GLN A 41 -4.67 -30.17 40.14
C GLN A 41 -3.49 -29.26 40.51
N GLN A 42 -2.25 -29.72 40.35
CA GLN A 42 -1.05 -28.94 40.71
C GLN A 42 -0.88 -27.68 39.84
N TYR A 43 -1.33 -27.71 38.59
CA TYR A 43 -1.25 -26.57 37.66
C TYR A 43 -2.44 -25.60 37.75
N GLU A 44 -3.57 -26.01 38.35
CA GLU A 44 -4.75 -25.15 38.59
C GLU A 44 -4.50 -24.08 39.67
N ASN A 45 -3.43 -24.23 40.45
CA ASN A 45 -3.04 -23.29 41.52
C ASN A 45 -2.14 -22.13 41.04
N ALA A 46 -1.85 -22.04 39.74
CA ALA A 46 -1.20 -20.85 39.19
C ALA A 46 -2.13 -19.64 39.27
N ASN A 47 -1.59 -18.50 39.72
CA ASN A 47 -2.39 -17.31 39.97
C ASN A 47 -1.71 -16.08 39.41
N ILE A 48 -2.52 -15.07 39.13
CA ILE A 48 -2.06 -13.76 38.70
C ILE A 48 -2.76 -12.70 39.54
N ALA A 49 -1.97 -11.83 40.17
CA ALA A 49 -2.44 -10.67 40.90
C ALA A 49 -2.05 -9.42 40.13
N PHE A 50 -2.98 -8.46 40.05
CA PHE A 50 -2.82 -7.27 39.23
C PHE A 50 -3.36 -6.05 39.96
N TYR A 51 -2.49 -5.09 40.25
CA TYR A 51 -2.81 -3.92 41.06
C TYR A 51 -1.97 -2.70 40.69
N LEU A 52 -2.49 -1.52 41.03
CA LEU A 52 -1.75 -0.26 40.93
C LEU A 52 -0.76 -0.16 42.08
N VAL A 53 0.47 0.24 41.80
CA VAL A 53 1.47 0.55 42.84
C VAL A 53 1.38 2.05 43.13
N PRO A 54 0.82 2.44 44.29
CA PRO A 54 0.78 3.85 44.65
C PRO A 54 2.19 4.35 44.96
N GLU A 55 2.59 5.48 44.33
CA GLU A 55 3.69 6.31 44.87
C GLU A 55 3.23 7.08 46.12
N ASN A 56 1.91 7.19 46.36
CA ASN A 56 1.30 7.67 47.60
C ASN A 56 -0.03 6.95 47.88
N VAL A 57 -0.13 6.35 49.07
CA VAL A 57 -1.16 5.38 49.45
C VAL A 57 -2.45 6.12 49.86
N SER A 58 -3.37 6.39 48.91
CA SER A 58 -4.81 6.53 49.22
C SER A 58 -5.79 6.78 48.06
N GLN A 59 -5.40 7.06 46.80
CA GLN A 59 -6.39 7.60 45.83
C GLN A 59 -6.42 7.06 44.39
N LEU A 60 -5.65 6.04 44.03
CA LEU A 60 -5.57 5.65 42.61
C LEU A 60 -6.60 4.57 42.23
N GLN A 61 -7.88 4.91 42.26
CA GLN A 61 -8.86 4.34 41.32
C GLN A 61 -9.13 5.30 40.14
N GLU A 62 -8.60 6.52 40.20
CA GLU A 62 -8.80 7.54 39.18
C GLU A 62 -7.47 7.93 38.51
N MET A 63 -7.48 8.15 37.19
CA MET A 63 -6.35 8.71 36.45
C MET A 63 -6.81 9.92 35.66
N TYR A 64 -6.04 11.00 35.72
CA TYR A 64 -6.26 12.20 34.91
C TYR A 64 -5.58 12.04 33.54
N VAL A 65 -6.14 12.66 32.51
CA VAL A 65 -5.50 12.71 31.20
C VAL A 65 -4.13 13.40 31.32
N GLY A 66 -3.09 12.79 30.77
CA GLY A 66 -1.69 13.22 30.93
C GLY A 66 -1.00 12.69 32.17
N MET A 67 -1.69 11.90 32.99
CA MET A 67 -1.14 11.24 34.17
C MET A 67 -0.55 9.87 33.80
N ARG A 68 0.55 9.52 34.47
CA ARG A 68 1.14 8.19 34.49
C ARG A 68 0.84 7.47 35.82
N ALA A 69 0.78 6.16 35.77
CA ALA A 69 0.65 5.31 36.95
C ALA A 69 1.58 4.10 36.84
N ASN A 70 2.07 3.64 37.99
CA ASN A 70 2.83 2.41 38.09
C ASN A 70 1.86 1.26 38.34
N VAL A 71 2.01 0.18 37.59
CA VAL A 71 1.16 -1.01 37.66
C VAL A 71 2.06 -2.22 37.87
N SER A 72 1.74 -3.05 38.86
CA SER A 72 2.43 -4.32 39.08
C SER A 72 1.54 -5.49 38.71
N LEU A 73 2.15 -6.42 37.99
CA LEU A 73 1.61 -7.72 37.67
C LEU A 73 2.46 -8.77 38.35
N ILE A 74 1.86 -9.52 39.28
CA ILE A 74 2.51 -10.64 39.95
C ILE A 74 1.94 -11.92 39.36
N ALA A 75 2.80 -12.73 38.76
CA ALA A 75 2.49 -14.08 38.32
C ALA A 75 3.10 -15.08 39.31
N GLU A 76 2.26 -15.92 39.91
CA GLU A 76 2.67 -16.95 40.87
C GLU A 76 2.63 -18.31 40.19
N PHE A 77 3.72 -19.06 40.29
CA PHE A 77 3.84 -20.38 39.68
C PHE A 77 3.88 -21.49 40.75
N PRO A 78 3.06 -22.55 40.62
CA PRO A 78 3.26 -23.75 41.41
C PRO A 78 4.55 -24.46 40.98
N PRO A 79 5.13 -25.32 41.84
CA PRO A 79 6.31 -26.11 41.48
C PRO A 79 6.02 -26.98 40.26
N GLY A 80 6.97 -27.04 39.33
CA GLY A 80 6.80 -27.80 38.09
C GLY A 80 7.63 -27.28 36.93
N VAL A 81 7.49 -27.94 35.77
CA VAL A 81 8.14 -27.56 34.51
C VAL A 81 7.10 -27.11 33.49
N TYR A 82 7.34 -25.96 32.88
CA TYR A 82 6.45 -25.32 31.92
C TYR A 82 7.21 -25.10 30.61
N ASN A 83 6.68 -25.60 29.48
CA ASN A 83 7.33 -25.49 28.18
C ASN A 83 7.42 -24.03 27.72
N GLN A 84 6.39 -23.23 28.01
CA GLN A 84 6.36 -21.82 27.72
C GLN A 84 5.46 -21.08 28.70
N SER A 85 5.86 -19.86 29.11
CA SER A 85 4.99 -18.94 29.84
C SER A 85 5.07 -17.54 29.24
N THR A 86 3.95 -16.86 29.09
CA THR A 86 3.87 -15.48 28.58
C THR A 86 3.08 -14.63 29.56
N ILE A 87 3.70 -13.59 30.10
CA ILE A 87 3.05 -12.60 30.98
C ILE A 87 2.94 -11.30 30.19
N LYS A 88 1.72 -10.77 30.04
CA LYS A 88 1.46 -9.58 29.21
C LYS A 88 0.42 -8.64 29.80
N LEU A 89 0.54 -7.37 29.42
CA LEU A 89 -0.40 -6.31 29.70
C LEU A 89 -1.04 -5.83 28.40
N GLY A 90 -2.36 -5.76 28.35
CA GLY A 90 -3.15 -5.30 27.20
C GLY A 90 -3.87 -6.41 26.42
N ASP A 91 -4.90 -5.98 25.66
CA ASP A 91 -5.55 -6.74 24.58
C ASP A 91 -5.62 -5.82 23.35
N ASP A 92 -6.11 -6.31 22.21
CA ASP A 92 -5.88 -5.77 20.86
C ASP A 92 -6.15 -4.27 20.58
N ARG A 93 -6.72 -3.47 21.50
CA ARG A 93 -6.84 -2.00 21.34
C ARG A 93 -6.87 -1.24 22.67
N LEU A 94 -5.71 -0.91 23.24
CA LEU A 94 -5.58 0.09 24.32
C LEU A 94 -5.57 1.51 23.72
N GLY A 95 -6.69 1.96 23.16
CA GLY A 95 -6.77 3.24 22.44
C GLY A 95 -6.50 4.49 23.27
N ASN A 96 -6.56 4.39 24.61
CA ASN A 96 -6.42 5.50 25.56
C ASN A 96 -5.30 5.29 26.60
N ILE A 97 -4.58 4.17 26.57
CA ILE A 97 -3.51 3.87 27.53
C ILE A 97 -2.22 3.55 26.77
N ASP A 98 -1.17 4.31 27.06
CA ASP A 98 0.18 4.04 26.58
C ASP A 98 0.99 3.32 27.65
N ILE A 99 1.85 2.38 27.25
CA ILE A 99 2.76 1.67 28.14
C ILE A 99 4.18 2.17 27.86
N GLY A 100 4.85 2.73 28.87
CA GLY A 100 6.18 3.33 28.75
C GLY A 100 7.32 2.36 28.97
N SER A 101 7.54 1.95 30.22
CA SER A 101 8.63 1.07 30.61
C SER A 101 8.12 -0.20 31.30
N ILE A 102 8.90 -1.27 31.20
CA ILE A 102 8.59 -2.56 31.82
C ILE A 102 9.86 -3.13 32.42
N GLN A 103 9.76 -3.57 33.67
CA GLN A 103 10.81 -4.27 34.38
C GLN A 103 10.21 -5.47 35.08
N CYS A 104 10.71 -6.68 34.78
CA CYS A 104 10.31 -7.88 35.50
C CYS A 104 11.47 -8.46 36.31
N VAL A 105 11.16 -8.87 37.54
CA VAL A 105 12.06 -9.57 38.44
C VAL A 105 11.46 -10.94 38.72
N GLN A 106 12.28 -11.98 38.70
CA GLN A 106 11.86 -13.35 39.01
C GLN A 106 12.42 -13.77 40.37
N GLY A 107 11.64 -14.56 41.11
CA GLY A 107 12.07 -15.20 42.35
C GLY A 107 13.15 -16.25 42.13
N LYS A 108 13.84 -16.60 43.21
CA LYS A 108 15.05 -17.46 43.17
C LYS A 108 14.76 -18.91 42.76
N SER A 109 13.54 -19.38 42.96
CA SER A 109 13.12 -20.74 42.59
C SER A 109 12.73 -20.87 41.13
N ILE A 110 12.72 -19.77 40.36
CA ILE A 110 12.41 -19.77 38.94
C ILE A 110 13.71 -19.81 38.13
N ALA A 111 13.89 -20.88 37.35
CA ALA A 111 14.95 -20.97 36.36
C ALA A 111 14.34 -21.02 34.95
N SER A 112 14.96 -20.28 34.01
CA SER A 112 14.59 -20.29 32.60
C SER A 112 15.80 -20.74 31.79
N GLN A 113 15.64 -21.81 31.00
CA GLN A 113 16.75 -22.41 30.25
C GLN A 113 17.31 -21.48 29.16
N HIS A 114 16.52 -20.51 28.69
CA HIS A 114 16.90 -19.56 27.64
C HIS A 114 16.80 -18.09 28.07
N GLY A 115 16.79 -17.84 29.39
CA GLY A 115 16.68 -16.51 29.97
C GLY A 115 15.30 -15.87 29.76
N ILE A 116 15.18 -14.61 30.20
CA ILE A 116 13.97 -13.82 30.08
C ILE A 116 14.03 -13.06 28.74
N ARG A 117 13.17 -13.40 27.77
CA ARG A 117 13.05 -12.61 26.54
C ARG A 117 11.92 -11.62 26.69
N ALA A 118 12.25 -10.33 26.71
CA ALA A 118 11.25 -9.30 26.53
C ALA A 118 10.61 -9.54 25.16
N ASN A 119 9.29 -9.74 25.14
CA ASN A 119 8.51 -9.77 23.91
C ASN A 119 8.39 -8.33 23.43
N LYS A 120 9.50 -7.79 22.93
CA LYS A 120 9.59 -6.44 22.37
C LYS A 120 9.19 -6.54 20.91
N THR A 121 7.93 -6.30 20.61
CA THR A 121 7.61 -5.56 19.39
C THR A 121 8.16 -4.16 19.61
N PHE A 122 9.38 -3.93 19.13
CA PHE A 122 9.92 -2.58 19.05
C PHE A 122 9.00 -1.72 18.17
N TYR A 123 8.90 -0.44 18.52
CA TYR A 123 8.49 0.63 17.62
C TYR A 123 9.23 0.45 16.29
N ASP A 124 8.56 -0.10 15.28
CA ASP A 124 9.07 0.03 13.93
C ASP A 124 8.99 1.52 13.57
N ARG A 125 9.95 1.99 12.77
CA ARG A 125 10.03 3.39 12.30
C ARG A 125 8.82 3.80 11.45
N SER A 126 7.88 2.88 11.26
CA SER A 126 6.58 2.98 10.59
C SER A 126 5.47 2.78 11.63
N PHE A 127 4.99 3.89 12.19
CA PHE A 127 3.94 3.98 13.21
C PHE A 127 2.80 2.97 13.05
N ARG A 128 2.86 1.87 13.81
CA ARG A 128 1.73 0.99 14.11
C ARG A 128 1.88 0.54 15.57
N ARG A 129 0.86 0.76 16.39
CA ARG A 129 0.85 0.32 17.79
C ARG A 129 0.45 -1.15 17.81
N ASP A 130 1.40 -2.05 18.06
CA ASP A 130 1.04 -3.40 18.51
C ASP A 130 0.85 -3.39 20.02
N SER A 131 -0.30 -3.90 20.45
CA SER A 131 -0.93 -3.84 21.77
C SER A 131 -0.24 -4.67 22.87
N MET A 132 0.87 -5.35 22.58
CA MET A 132 1.43 -6.37 23.47
C MET A 132 2.85 -6.04 23.90
N LEU A 133 2.99 -5.60 25.15
CA LEU A 133 4.28 -5.60 25.82
C LEU A 133 4.25 -6.56 27.02
N GLY A 134 5.18 -7.51 27.02
CA GLY A 134 5.22 -8.57 28.02
C GLY A 134 6.52 -9.38 27.94
N TYR A 135 6.63 -10.40 28.78
CA TYR A 135 7.79 -11.30 28.80
C TYR A 135 7.37 -12.71 28.43
N ARG A 136 8.22 -13.36 27.61
CA ARG A 136 8.07 -14.75 27.21
C ARG A 136 9.23 -15.56 27.80
N TYR A 137 8.87 -16.60 28.53
CA TYR A 137 9.76 -17.57 29.12
C TYR A 137 9.67 -18.86 28.32
N PHE A 138 10.82 -19.43 27.98
CA PHE A 138 10.92 -20.73 27.28
C PHE A 138 11.51 -21.73 28.26
N THR A 139 10.80 -22.84 28.49
CA THR A 139 11.17 -23.88 29.45
C THR A 139 11.49 -23.32 30.83
N LEU A 140 10.43 -22.99 31.58
CA LEU A 140 10.49 -22.44 32.93
C LEU A 140 10.37 -23.59 33.94
N SER A 141 11.35 -23.75 34.82
CA SER A 141 11.32 -24.70 35.94
C SER A 141 11.19 -23.95 37.27
N VAL A 142 10.28 -24.42 38.10
CA VAL A 142 10.01 -23.88 39.44
C VAL A 142 10.32 -24.95 40.47
N SER A 143 11.31 -24.71 41.33
CA SER A 143 11.70 -25.69 42.35
C SER A 143 10.61 -25.90 43.41
N GLY A 144 10.42 -27.15 43.82
CA GLY A 144 9.49 -27.54 44.89
C GLY A 144 10.03 -27.32 46.31
N ASP A 145 11.33 -27.07 46.44
CA ASP A 145 12.03 -26.96 47.72
C ASP A 145 11.82 -25.60 48.41
N SER A 146 11.20 -24.62 47.73
CA SER A 146 10.85 -23.35 48.35
C SER A 146 9.42 -23.35 48.86
N HIS A 147 9.29 -23.23 50.19
CA HIS A 147 8.01 -23.00 50.86
C HIS A 147 7.54 -21.53 50.77
N SER A 148 8.38 -20.62 50.24
CA SER A 148 8.02 -19.22 50.06
C SER A 148 7.32 -19.01 48.72
N THR A 149 6.17 -18.33 48.74
CA THR A 149 5.49 -17.87 47.52
C THR A 149 6.32 -16.83 46.77
N GLU A 150 7.09 -16.00 47.47
CA GLU A 150 7.91 -14.92 46.89
C GLU A 150 9.02 -15.46 45.97
N ASP A 151 9.61 -16.61 46.31
CA ASP A 151 10.66 -17.24 45.48
C ASP A 151 10.09 -17.84 44.18
N ARG A 152 8.78 -18.05 44.11
CA ARG A 152 8.06 -18.66 42.98
C ARG A 152 7.23 -17.64 42.17
N GLN A 153 7.52 -16.35 42.35
CA GLN A 153 6.82 -15.26 41.68
C GLN A 153 7.66 -14.61 40.57
N VAL A 154 6.97 -14.11 39.55
CA VAL A 154 7.49 -13.09 38.63
C VAL A 154 6.71 -11.81 38.85
N ILE A 155 7.43 -10.73 39.19
CA ILE A 155 6.86 -9.41 39.41
C ILE A 155 7.23 -8.53 38.24
N CYS A 156 6.25 -8.07 37.48
CA CYS A 156 6.39 -7.19 36.34
C CYS A 156 5.81 -5.81 36.63
N ASN A 157 6.66 -4.80 36.67
CA ASN A 157 6.29 -3.41 36.89
C ASN A 157 6.19 -2.70 35.54
N PHE A 158 5.07 -2.04 35.31
CA PHE A 158 4.75 -1.28 34.11
C PHE A 158 4.51 0.18 34.48
N VAL A 159 4.97 1.10 33.64
CA VAL A 159 4.52 2.50 33.68
C VAL A 159 3.46 2.67 32.60
N ILE A 160 2.24 3.03 32.98
CA ILE A 160 1.15 3.34 32.05
C ILE A 160 0.86 4.84 32.03
N TYR A 161 0.38 5.36 30.91
CA TYR A 161 -0.02 6.76 30.74
C TYR A 161 -1.46 6.81 30.22
N LEU A 162 -2.31 7.62 30.83
CA LEU A 162 -3.65 7.87 30.33
C LEU A 162 -3.63 9.01 29.32
N HIS A 163 -4.13 8.75 28.11
CA HIS A 163 -4.25 9.76 27.07
C HIS A 163 -5.66 9.88 26.49
N ASN A 164 -6.02 11.06 26.00
CA ASN A 164 -7.34 11.36 25.43
C ASN A 164 -7.21 11.66 23.94
N ALA A 165 -7.06 10.60 23.13
CA ALA A 165 -6.86 10.77 21.69
C ALA A 165 -8.14 11.26 20.99
N ASN A 166 -9.31 10.68 21.28
CA ASN A 166 -10.65 11.17 20.96
C ASN A 166 -11.68 10.14 21.46
N GLY A 167 -12.51 10.49 22.45
CA GLY A 167 -13.65 9.66 22.86
C GLY A 167 -13.66 9.20 24.32
N LEU A 168 -12.73 9.67 25.16
CA LEU A 168 -12.80 9.44 26.59
C LEU A 168 -13.76 10.45 27.23
N THR A 169 -14.74 9.96 27.99
CA THR A 169 -15.66 10.79 28.78
C THR A 169 -15.19 10.87 30.23
N ASN A 170 -15.52 11.97 30.92
CA ASN A 170 -15.18 12.11 32.34
C ASN A 170 -15.88 11.00 33.15
N GLU A 171 -15.17 10.43 34.12
CA GLU A 171 -15.60 9.29 34.94
C GLU A 171 -15.76 7.96 34.20
N GLN A 172 -15.34 7.87 32.94
CA GLN A 172 -15.38 6.62 32.20
C GLN A 172 -14.47 5.57 32.83
N LYS A 173 -15.00 4.37 33.08
CA LYS A 173 -14.21 3.22 33.53
C LYS A 173 -13.48 2.60 32.35
N ILE A 174 -12.16 2.60 32.42
CA ILE A 174 -11.26 1.92 31.50
C ILE A 174 -10.82 0.62 32.16
N HIS A 175 -10.87 -0.48 31.41
CA HIS A 175 -10.40 -1.78 31.88
C HIS A 175 -9.07 -2.11 31.23
N LEU A 176 -8.03 -2.19 32.05
CA LEU A 176 -6.73 -2.68 31.65
C LEU A 176 -6.68 -4.18 31.95
N LYS A 177 -6.39 -4.99 30.94
CA LYS A 177 -6.40 -6.45 31.04
C LYS A 177 -4.97 -6.98 31.13
N ALA A 178 -4.69 -7.80 32.13
CA ALA A 178 -3.45 -8.55 32.24
C ALA A 178 -3.73 -10.02 31.93
N ARG A 179 -2.81 -10.67 31.22
CA ARG A 179 -2.92 -12.10 30.86
C ARG A 179 -1.62 -12.84 31.14
N MET A 180 -1.74 -14.02 31.72
CA MET A 180 -0.70 -15.04 31.77
C MET A 180 -1.13 -16.26 30.95
N GLU A 181 -0.32 -16.67 29.98
CA GLU A 181 -0.54 -17.85 29.15
C GLU A 181 0.57 -18.85 29.43
N VAL A 182 0.21 -20.07 29.86
CA VAL A 182 1.16 -21.11 30.24
C VAL A 182 0.91 -22.36 29.40
N THR A 183 1.93 -22.83 28.72
CA THR A 183 1.92 -24.06 27.94
C THR A 183 2.72 -25.12 28.69
N THR A 184 2.07 -26.22 29.04
CA THR A 184 2.70 -27.44 29.58
C THR A 184 2.88 -28.47 28.47
N ALA A 185 3.30 -29.69 28.80
CA ALA A 185 3.38 -30.79 27.83
C ALA A 185 1.99 -31.23 27.32
N THR A 186 0.94 -30.99 28.08
CA THR A 186 -0.40 -31.56 27.84
C THR A 186 -1.49 -30.51 27.66
N GLN A 187 -1.28 -29.26 28.09
CA GLN A 187 -2.34 -28.23 28.15
C GLN A 187 -1.81 -26.82 27.90
N ASN A 188 -2.74 -25.93 27.52
CA ASN A 188 -2.54 -24.49 27.44
C ASN A 188 -3.50 -23.81 28.42
N LEU A 189 -2.97 -23.23 29.48
CA LEU A 189 -3.73 -22.53 30.51
C LEU A 189 -3.66 -21.02 30.28
N LYS A 190 -4.78 -20.33 30.52
CA LYS A 190 -4.90 -18.87 30.37
C LYS A 190 -5.50 -18.27 31.63
N PHE A 191 -4.80 -17.33 32.24
CA PHE A 191 -5.23 -16.60 33.43
C PHE A 191 -5.36 -15.12 33.09
N GLU A 192 -6.50 -14.52 33.43
CA GLU A 192 -6.80 -13.12 33.12
C GLU A 192 -7.25 -12.36 34.36
N LYS A 193 -6.77 -11.11 34.49
CA LYS A 193 -7.25 -10.16 35.51
C LYS A 193 -7.46 -8.80 34.88
N ASN A 194 -8.48 -8.10 35.35
CA ASN A 194 -8.80 -6.74 34.91
C ASN A 194 -8.56 -5.77 36.05
N LEU A 195 -7.90 -4.65 35.74
CA LEU A 195 -7.83 -3.48 36.58
C LEU A 195 -8.77 -2.42 36.01
N SER A 196 -9.67 -1.91 36.83
CA SER A 196 -10.57 -0.83 36.44
C SER A 196 -10.01 0.50 36.91
N ILE A 197 -9.90 1.46 36.00
CA ILE A 197 -9.42 2.82 36.24
C ILE A 197 -10.51 3.79 35.81
N VAL A 198 -10.89 4.72 36.68
CA VAL A 198 -11.81 5.81 36.37
C VAL A 198 -11.02 6.93 35.71
N ALA A 199 -11.35 7.27 34.47
CA ALA A 199 -10.69 8.35 33.76
C ALA A 199 -11.27 9.72 34.15
N ARG A 200 -10.39 10.70 34.36
CA ARG A 200 -10.73 12.11 34.53
C ARG A 200 -10.22 12.89 33.33
N THR A 201 -11.12 13.50 32.56
CA THR A 201 -10.75 14.20 31.31
C THR A 201 -10.25 15.62 31.54
N SER A 202 -10.44 16.16 32.74
CA SER A 202 -9.76 17.39 33.17
C SER A 202 -8.26 17.18 33.16
N LEU A 203 -7.51 18.07 32.52
CA LEU A 203 -6.05 18.05 32.59
C LEU A 203 -5.61 18.59 33.95
N LEU A 204 -4.66 17.90 34.59
CA LEU A 204 -3.98 18.48 35.75
C LEU A 204 -3.14 19.66 35.26
N ILE A 205 -3.25 20.81 35.91
CA ILE A 205 -2.60 22.03 35.43
C ILE A 205 -1.21 22.11 36.03
N LYS A 206 -0.16 21.97 35.20
CA LYS A 206 1.19 22.45 35.50
C LYS A 206 1.53 23.64 34.61
N ASN A 207 2.08 24.69 35.21
CA ASN A 207 2.48 25.87 34.45
C ASN A 207 3.85 25.62 33.80
N LYS A 208 3.85 24.98 32.62
CA LYS A 208 5.01 24.93 31.73
C LYS A 208 4.71 25.79 30.52
N VAL A 209 5.72 26.52 30.05
CA VAL A 209 5.56 27.48 28.97
C VAL A 209 6.06 26.85 27.67
N ASP A 210 5.18 26.80 26.68
CA ASP A 210 5.54 26.43 25.31
C ASP A 210 6.43 27.51 24.69
N ARG A 211 7.48 27.11 23.97
CA ARG A 211 8.43 28.04 23.35
C ARG A 211 8.87 27.50 22.00
N CYS A 212 8.79 28.32 20.97
CA CYS A 212 9.47 28.05 19.70
C CYS A 212 10.63 29.03 19.52
N GLU A 213 11.62 28.60 18.76
CA GLU A 213 12.69 29.41 18.24
C GLU A 213 12.73 29.19 16.73
N ILE A 214 12.89 30.28 16.00
CA ILE A 214 13.07 30.29 14.56
C ILE A 214 14.38 30.97 14.24
N ASP A 215 15.15 30.37 13.34
CA ASP A 215 16.34 31.01 12.81
C ASP A 215 15.93 32.05 11.77
N SER A 216 15.76 33.29 12.23
CA SER A 216 15.38 34.43 11.39
C SER A 216 16.57 35.12 10.70
N THR A 217 17.76 34.51 10.73
CA THR A 217 18.92 35.07 10.04
C THR A 217 18.70 35.11 8.54
N SER A 218 19.17 36.19 7.89
CA SER A 218 19.11 36.29 6.44
C SER A 218 19.80 35.10 5.79
N LYS A 219 19.15 34.51 4.78
CA LYS A 219 19.64 33.33 4.06
C LYS A 219 20.04 33.71 2.64
N ILE A 220 21.01 32.98 2.10
CA ILE A 220 21.34 33.03 0.68
C ILE A 220 20.64 31.85 0.02
N GLY A 221 19.85 32.13 -1.01
CA GLY A 221 19.09 31.12 -1.76
C GLY A 221 19.61 30.96 -3.18
N GLU A 222 20.02 29.74 -3.51
CA GLU A 222 20.28 29.35 -4.90
C GLU A 222 18.95 29.01 -5.61
N LYS A 223 18.82 29.41 -6.88
CA LYS A 223 17.64 29.09 -7.69
C LYS A 223 17.42 27.57 -7.78
N GLY A 224 16.17 27.14 -7.58
CA GLY A 224 15.79 25.73 -7.62
C GLY A 224 16.26 24.88 -6.43
N LYS A 225 17.06 25.42 -5.50
CA LYS A 225 17.34 24.77 -4.21
C LYS A 225 16.44 25.34 -3.12
N ALA A 226 16.03 24.48 -2.20
CA ALA A 226 15.25 24.92 -1.05
C ALA A 226 16.16 25.61 -0.03
N VAL A 227 15.82 26.86 0.31
CA VAL A 227 16.37 27.57 1.47
C VAL A 227 15.68 27.04 2.71
N ARG A 228 16.48 26.64 3.69
CA ARG A 228 16.01 26.02 4.94
C ARG A 228 15.94 27.02 6.07
N ILE A 229 14.79 27.05 6.73
CA ILE A 229 14.52 27.85 7.91
C ILE A 229 14.20 26.86 9.04
N PRO A 230 15.19 26.51 9.87
CA PRO A 230 14.98 25.58 10.97
C PRO A 230 14.11 26.22 12.05
N VAL A 231 13.16 25.44 12.56
CA VAL A 231 12.28 25.82 13.67
C VAL A 231 12.39 24.76 14.76
N SER A 232 12.60 25.19 15.99
CA SER A 232 12.67 24.32 17.17
C SER A 232 11.59 24.73 18.16
N CYS A 233 10.66 23.84 18.45
CA CYS A 233 9.53 24.10 19.33
C CYS A 233 9.59 23.15 20.52
N TRP A 234 9.84 23.69 21.71
CA TRP A 234 9.68 22.97 22.95
C TRP A 234 8.24 23.12 23.42
N LEU A 235 7.53 22.00 23.40
CA LEU A 235 6.09 21.93 23.60
C LEU A 235 5.79 21.03 24.81
N PRO A 236 6.11 21.49 26.02
CA PRO A 236 5.81 20.75 27.23
C PRO A 236 4.31 20.44 27.40
N SER A 237 3.42 21.22 26.77
CA SER A 237 1.97 21.02 26.84
C SER A 237 1.52 19.60 26.50
N TYR A 238 0.57 19.09 27.27
CA TYR A 238 0.04 17.73 27.10
C TYR A 238 -0.50 17.47 25.67
N GLN A 239 -1.21 18.42 25.08
CA GLN A 239 -1.70 18.38 23.70
C GLN A 239 -1.30 19.67 23.00
N PRO A 240 -0.11 19.74 22.39
CA PRO A 240 0.31 20.98 21.76
C PRO A 240 -0.55 21.27 20.53
N GLY A 241 -1.41 22.28 20.62
CA GLY A 241 -2.17 22.81 19.48
C GLY A 241 -1.31 23.64 18.55
N LEU A 242 -0.24 23.06 17.99
CA LEU A 242 0.73 23.78 17.16
C LEU A 242 0.21 23.97 15.73
N GLN A 243 0.28 25.19 15.24
CA GLN A 243 0.11 25.51 13.82
C GLN A 243 1.26 26.39 13.35
N ILE A 244 1.90 26.04 12.24
CA ILE A 244 2.95 26.80 11.57
C ILE A 244 2.39 27.29 10.24
N ILE A 245 2.35 28.60 10.03
CA ILE A 245 1.93 29.22 8.78
C ILE A 245 3.15 29.91 8.16
N VAL A 246 3.42 29.62 6.89
CA VAL A 246 4.53 30.21 6.13
C VAL A 246 3.92 30.97 4.96
N LYS A 247 4.16 32.27 4.87
CA LYS A 247 3.60 33.18 3.87
C LYS A 247 4.70 33.81 3.01
N ASP A 248 4.39 33.97 1.73
CA ASP A 248 5.10 34.83 0.81
C ASP A 248 4.53 36.26 0.91
N ASP A 249 5.23 37.15 1.61
CA ASP A 249 4.86 38.57 1.68
C ASP A 249 5.59 39.40 0.61
N SER A 250 6.23 38.76 -0.38
CA SER A 250 6.97 39.49 -1.41
C SER A 250 6.03 40.28 -2.34
N VAL A 251 6.33 41.58 -2.50
CA VAL A 251 5.58 42.51 -3.35
C VAL A 251 6.24 42.57 -4.74
N PRO A 252 5.47 42.55 -5.85
CA PRO A 252 4.01 42.45 -5.92
C PRO A 252 3.49 41.00 -5.88
N ALA A 253 2.34 40.81 -5.21
CA ALA A 253 1.65 39.53 -4.98
C ALA A 253 1.27 38.72 -6.24
N ASN A 254 1.55 39.25 -7.44
CA ASN A 254 1.26 38.64 -8.73
C ASN A 254 2.49 38.02 -9.41
N MET A 255 3.69 38.19 -8.84
CA MET A 255 4.88 37.47 -9.32
C MET A 255 5.08 36.23 -8.43
N GLN A 256 5.00 35.04 -9.03
CA GLN A 256 5.35 33.78 -8.37
C GLN A 256 6.86 33.72 -8.13
N ASN A 257 7.33 34.51 -7.16
CA ASN A 257 8.71 34.56 -6.73
C ASN A 257 9.09 33.27 -6.01
N ILE A 258 8.16 32.67 -5.28
CA ILE A 258 8.36 31.38 -4.63
C ILE A 258 7.68 30.29 -5.44
N PHE A 259 8.48 29.28 -5.81
CA PHE A 259 8.03 28.12 -6.56
C PHE A 259 7.42 27.04 -5.64
N SER A 260 8.02 26.81 -4.47
CA SER A 260 7.50 25.83 -3.50
C SER A 260 7.76 26.25 -2.06
N ILE A 261 6.84 25.87 -1.17
CA ILE A 261 7.02 25.93 0.28
C ILE A 261 6.67 24.56 0.86
N TYR A 262 7.48 24.07 1.80
CA TYR A 262 7.17 22.89 2.57
C TYR A 262 7.47 23.09 4.06
N VAL A 263 6.78 22.32 4.90
CA VAL A 263 7.07 22.20 6.33
C VAL A 263 7.24 20.71 6.65
N MET A 264 8.43 20.34 7.13
CA MET A 264 8.79 18.95 7.42
C MET A 264 9.25 18.80 8.86
N MET A 265 8.66 17.87 9.61
CA MET A 265 9.16 17.50 10.93
C MET A 265 10.46 16.68 10.78
N LEU A 266 11.55 17.17 11.36
CA LEU A 266 12.88 16.53 11.34
C LEU A 266 13.09 15.59 12.52
N LYS A 267 12.63 16.00 13.70
CA LYS A 267 12.85 15.30 14.97
C LYS A 267 11.70 15.60 15.91
N TYR A 268 11.36 14.64 16.74
CA TYR A 268 10.54 14.82 17.93
C TYR A 268 11.28 14.24 19.14
N GLY A 269 11.04 14.82 20.32
CA GLY A 269 11.61 14.36 21.57
C GLY A 269 10.85 13.14 22.12
N ASP A 270 11.50 12.40 23.02
CA ASP A 270 11.01 11.12 23.53
C ASP A 270 9.66 11.21 24.26
N ASN A 271 9.28 12.41 24.73
CA ASN A 271 8.03 12.60 25.44
C ASN A 271 6.82 12.52 24.50
N PHE A 272 7.00 12.71 23.20
CA PHE A 272 5.92 12.64 22.23
C PHE A 272 5.69 11.23 21.68
N ILE A 273 4.43 10.83 21.61
CA ILE A 273 3.96 9.80 20.67
C ILE A 273 2.71 10.37 19.98
N PRO A 274 2.49 10.07 18.70
CA PRO A 274 1.13 10.10 18.18
C PRO A 274 0.22 9.16 19.00
N GLY A 275 -0.97 9.64 19.34
CA GLY A 275 -2.10 8.87 19.87
C GLY A 275 -2.41 7.64 19.02
N ALA A 276 -3.15 6.68 19.56
CA ALA A 276 -3.45 5.43 18.87
C ALA A 276 -4.09 5.66 17.49
N ASP A 277 -3.62 4.87 16.52
CA ASP A 277 -4.11 4.75 15.15
C ASP A 277 -4.40 6.07 14.41
N THR A 278 -3.33 6.76 14.00
CA THR A 278 -3.23 7.36 12.67
C THR A 278 -1.76 7.49 12.26
N GLN A 279 -1.34 6.73 11.25
CA GLN A 279 -0.11 7.03 10.53
C GLN A 279 -0.27 8.37 9.84
N THR A 280 0.24 9.45 10.43
CA THR A 280 0.57 10.66 9.66
C THR A 280 1.46 11.56 10.52
N VAL A 281 2.77 11.49 10.30
CA VAL A 281 3.55 12.73 10.17
C VAL A 281 3.62 12.98 8.67
N PRO A 282 2.63 13.67 8.07
CA PRO A 282 2.82 14.10 6.70
C PRO A 282 3.83 15.23 6.77
N ALA A 283 5.00 15.02 6.19
CA ALA A 283 5.73 16.17 5.70
C ALA A 283 4.80 16.82 4.64
N TYR A 284 4.42 18.08 4.89
CA TYR A 284 3.42 18.76 4.06
C TYR A 284 4.16 19.67 3.09
N SER A 285 3.94 19.46 1.79
CA SER A 285 4.51 20.28 0.72
C SER A 285 3.38 20.87 -0.12
N ARG A 286 3.46 22.17 -0.41
CA ARG A 286 2.53 22.83 -1.34
C ARG A 286 3.34 23.48 -2.47
N PHE A 287 2.94 23.20 -3.70
CA PHE A 287 3.34 23.96 -4.88
C PHE A 287 2.41 25.17 -5.00
N ILE A 288 2.96 26.38 -5.09
CA ILE A 288 2.20 27.64 -4.96
C ILE A 288 1.37 27.98 -6.21
N GLU A 289 1.48 27.20 -7.29
CA GLU A 289 0.90 27.55 -8.59
C GLU A 289 -0.62 27.82 -8.65
N LEU A 290 -1.44 27.51 -7.63
CA LEU A 290 -2.90 27.58 -7.77
C LEU A 290 -3.73 28.14 -6.59
N ASP A 291 -3.16 28.56 -5.45
CA ASP A 291 -3.95 29.14 -4.34
C ASP A 291 -3.07 29.74 -3.23
N PRO A 292 -3.60 30.65 -2.37
CA PRO A 292 -2.92 31.88 -1.97
C PRO A 292 -1.62 31.59 -1.21
N GLY A 293 -0.50 32.10 -1.73
CA GLY A 293 0.84 32.40 -1.16
C GLY A 293 1.29 31.87 0.21
N TYR A 294 0.73 30.78 0.75
CA TYR A 294 1.04 30.27 2.07
C TYR A 294 0.83 28.77 2.24
N VAL A 295 1.55 28.21 3.21
CA VAL A 295 1.42 26.83 3.70
C VAL A 295 1.08 26.86 5.18
N ALA A 296 0.08 26.08 5.59
CA ALA A 296 -0.25 25.87 6.99
C ALA A 296 0.00 24.40 7.36
N PHE A 297 0.92 24.17 8.28
CA PHE A 297 1.10 22.89 8.95
C PHE A 297 0.35 22.93 10.28
N VAL A 298 -0.52 21.95 10.52
CA VAL A 298 -1.24 21.81 11.80
C VAL A 298 -0.81 20.48 12.43
N LEU A 299 -0.22 20.55 13.62
CA LEU A 299 0.10 19.37 14.38
C LEU A 299 -1.20 18.73 14.86
N SER A 300 -1.37 17.45 14.56
CA SER A 300 -2.57 16.72 14.97
C SER A 300 -2.71 16.71 16.50
N SER A 301 -3.94 16.88 16.98
CA SER A 301 -4.29 16.77 18.42
C SER A 301 -3.97 15.41 19.03
N TYR A 302 -3.67 14.39 18.21
CA TYR A 302 -3.20 13.09 18.68
C TYR A 302 -1.77 13.13 19.22
N TRP A 303 -0.95 14.13 18.88
CA TRP A 303 0.38 14.26 19.47
C TRP A 303 0.26 14.64 20.95
N VAL A 304 0.73 13.77 21.84
CA VAL A 304 0.64 14.00 23.29
C VAL A 304 2.01 13.99 23.95
N ASN A 305 2.23 14.90 24.89
CA ASN A 305 3.40 14.93 25.74
C ASN A 305 3.17 14.10 27.02
N ARG A 306 3.89 12.99 27.16
CA ARG A 306 3.71 12.02 28.26
C ARG A 306 4.24 12.49 29.62
N GLU A 307 5.18 13.43 29.64
CA GLU A 307 5.86 13.86 30.87
C GLU A 307 5.43 15.28 31.29
N TYR A 308 4.38 15.83 30.66
CA TYR A 308 3.82 17.16 30.99
C TYR A 308 3.60 17.35 32.49
N LEU A 309 3.02 16.37 33.19
CA LEU A 309 2.73 16.47 34.62
C LEU A 309 3.91 16.13 35.54
N TYR A 310 5.02 15.60 35.01
CA TYR A 310 6.04 14.94 35.84
C TYR A 310 7.38 15.66 35.89
N THR A 311 7.70 16.48 34.90
CA THR A 311 8.85 17.39 34.99
C THR A 311 8.40 18.78 35.44
N GLU A 312 9.32 19.58 35.97
CA GLU A 312 9.09 21.00 36.29
C GLU A 312 9.72 21.93 35.26
N SER A 313 10.71 21.43 34.51
CA SER A 313 11.38 22.14 33.44
C SER A 313 11.05 21.55 32.07
N THR A 314 11.08 22.43 31.08
CA THR A 314 11.10 22.08 29.67
C THR A 314 12.47 21.52 29.31
N THR A 315 12.52 20.38 28.61
CA THR A 315 13.76 19.67 28.25
C THR A 315 13.80 19.35 26.76
N ASP A 316 14.94 18.87 26.24
CA ASP A 316 15.04 18.40 24.85
C ASP A 316 14.15 17.19 24.53
N LYS A 317 13.56 16.54 25.54
CA LYS A 317 12.55 15.51 25.34
C LYS A 317 11.18 16.08 24.95
N ASP A 318 10.96 17.38 25.15
CA ASP A 318 9.77 18.14 24.77
C ASP A 318 9.93 18.85 23.41
N LEU A 319 11.01 18.56 22.68
CA LEU A 319 11.39 19.29 21.47
C LEU A 319 10.80 18.67 20.20
N LEU A 320 10.08 19.45 19.41
CA LEU A 320 9.78 19.19 18.01
C LEU A 320 10.66 20.08 17.13
N LYS A 321 11.41 19.48 16.21
CA LYS A 321 12.20 20.22 15.20
C LYS A 321 11.52 20.12 13.85
N PHE A 322 11.39 21.26 13.18
CA PHE A 322 10.85 21.39 11.84
C PHE A 322 11.88 22.04 10.91
N ASP A 323 11.78 21.70 9.65
CA ASP A 323 12.46 22.34 8.53
C ASP A 323 11.40 22.98 7.64
N ILE A 324 11.42 24.30 7.55
CA ILE A 324 10.64 25.03 6.56
C ILE A 324 11.55 25.23 5.35
N GLY A 325 11.15 24.66 4.20
CA GLY A 325 11.88 24.87 2.96
C GLY A 325 11.13 25.82 2.05
N VAL A 326 11.86 26.77 1.48
CA VAL A 326 11.36 27.74 0.52
C VAL A 326 12.22 27.68 -0.73
N THR A 327 11.61 27.43 -1.89
CA THR A 327 12.31 27.42 -3.18
C THR A 327 11.98 28.68 -3.95
N LEU A 328 13.00 29.43 -4.31
CA LEU A 328 12.90 30.58 -5.19
C LEU A 328 12.70 30.14 -6.64
N SER A 329 11.79 30.82 -7.34
CA SER A 329 11.53 30.64 -8.77
C SER A 329 12.74 31.00 -9.62
N GLU A 330 12.86 30.32 -10.76
CA GLU A 330 13.92 30.61 -11.74
C GLU A 330 13.83 32.03 -12.32
N SER A 331 12.62 32.61 -12.32
CA SER A 331 12.34 33.95 -12.87
C SER A 331 12.90 35.11 -12.05
N ILE A 332 13.42 34.85 -10.85
CA ILE A 332 13.96 35.88 -9.96
C ILE A 332 15.32 36.40 -10.44
N SER A 333 15.56 37.71 -10.40
CA SER A 333 16.88 38.28 -10.67
C SER A 333 17.87 38.02 -9.52
N PRO A 334 19.14 37.64 -9.79
CA PRO A 334 20.17 37.55 -8.75
C PRO A 334 20.31 38.85 -7.95
N GLY A 335 20.59 38.74 -6.65
CA GLY A 335 20.69 39.87 -5.73
C GLY A 335 19.34 40.43 -5.22
N GLY A 336 18.21 39.91 -5.71
CA GLY A 336 16.89 40.25 -5.16
C GLY A 336 16.71 39.71 -3.75
N ASN A 337 16.05 40.48 -2.88
CA ASN A 337 15.70 40.12 -1.51
C ASN A 337 14.21 39.78 -1.40
N TYR A 338 13.93 38.61 -0.83
CA TYR A 338 12.58 38.07 -0.68
C TYR A 338 12.29 37.81 0.79
N THR A 339 11.19 38.35 1.30
CA THR A 339 10.83 38.21 2.71
C THR A 339 9.79 37.11 2.87
N ILE A 340 10.15 36.09 3.66
CA ILE A 340 9.28 34.99 4.06
C ILE A 340 8.78 35.27 5.45
N ASN A 341 7.46 35.27 5.63
CA ASN A 341 6.87 35.47 6.94
C ASN A 341 6.45 34.13 7.53
N VAL A 342 6.88 33.83 8.75
CA VAL A 342 6.56 32.61 9.47
C VAL A 342 5.81 32.96 10.73
N GLU A 343 4.59 32.45 10.85
CA GLU A 343 3.74 32.60 12.02
C GLU A 343 3.59 31.25 12.71
N ILE A 344 3.70 31.24 14.04
CA ILE A 344 3.48 30.05 14.85
C ILE A 344 2.38 30.34 15.87
N TYR A 345 1.38 29.47 15.91
CA TYR A 345 0.23 29.54 16.81
C TYR A 345 0.25 28.35 17.77
N TYR A 346 -0.11 28.61 19.03
CA TYR A 346 -0.46 27.60 20.02
C TYR A 346 -1.93 27.75 20.41
N HIS A 347 -2.71 26.69 20.23
CA HIS A 347 -4.13 26.67 20.57
C HIS A 347 -4.90 27.85 19.95
N GLY A 348 -4.56 28.20 18.70
CA GLY A 348 -5.15 29.32 17.97
C GLY A 348 -4.65 30.71 18.37
N THR A 349 -3.78 30.82 19.38
CA THR A 349 -3.14 32.09 19.78
C THR A 349 -1.80 32.24 19.09
N LYS A 350 -1.57 33.36 18.40
CA LYS A 350 -0.28 33.65 17.74
C LYS A 350 0.81 33.90 18.78
N GLN A 351 1.95 33.25 18.62
CA GLN A 351 3.07 33.28 19.58
C GLN A 351 4.33 33.84 18.95
N ILE A 352 4.59 33.46 17.70
CA ILE A 352 5.73 33.95 16.94
C ILE A 352 5.24 34.49 15.62
N GLU A 353 5.83 35.61 15.23
CA GLU A 353 5.78 36.19 13.90
C GLU A 353 7.21 36.62 13.57
N ALA A 354 7.79 36.01 12.53
CA ALA A 354 9.17 36.20 12.17
C ALA A 354 9.31 36.34 10.66
N SER A 355 10.05 37.37 10.25
CA SER A 355 10.37 37.62 8.84
C SER A 355 11.79 37.16 8.55
N VAL A 356 11.95 36.29 7.55
CA VAL A 356 13.24 35.78 7.09
C VAL A 356 13.52 36.34 5.71
N ASN A 357 14.61 37.09 5.57
CA ASN A 357 15.04 37.61 4.28
C ASN A 357 15.89 36.57 3.55
N VAL A 358 15.53 36.28 2.31
CA VAL A 358 16.25 35.39 1.41
C VAL A 358 16.81 36.23 0.27
N THR A 359 18.13 36.37 0.23
CA THR A 359 18.85 37.02 -0.88
C THR A 359 19.19 35.97 -1.93
N THR A 360 18.87 36.26 -3.18
CA THR A 360 19.12 35.33 -4.29
C THR A 360 20.58 35.37 -4.73
N ALA A 361 21.18 34.18 -4.79
CA ALA A 361 22.50 33.99 -5.37
C ALA A 361 22.42 33.79 -6.90
N GLU A 362 23.55 33.99 -7.57
CA GLU A 362 23.70 33.60 -8.97
C GLU A 362 23.41 32.09 -9.13
N PRO A 363 22.76 31.67 -10.23
CA PRO A 363 22.52 30.26 -10.48
C PRO A 363 23.87 29.54 -10.59
N PRO A 364 24.05 28.39 -9.91
CA PRO A 364 25.22 27.56 -10.18
C PRO A 364 25.24 27.18 -11.66
N SER A 365 26.44 27.15 -12.25
CA SER A 365 26.67 26.84 -13.68
C SER A 365 26.26 25.42 -14.09
N SER A 366 25.76 24.61 -13.17
CA SER A 366 25.19 23.28 -13.40
C SER A 366 23.84 23.14 -12.69
N ALA A 367 22.76 23.57 -13.35
CA ALA A 367 21.44 23.03 -13.03
C ALA A 367 21.53 21.50 -13.15
N GLY A 368 21.16 20.77 -12.11
CA GLY A 368 21.30 19.31 -12.08
C GLY A 368 20.53 18.69 -13.25
N VAL A 369 21.24 18.01 -14.14
CA VAL A 369 20.63 17.35 -15.31
C VAL A 369 19.67 16.28 -14.80
N ILE A 370 18.42 16.33 -15.24
CA ILE A 370 17.40 15.36 -14.84
C ILE A 370 17.48 14.18 -15.78
N GLY A 371 17.84 13.02 -15.25
CA GLY A 371 17.87 11.79 -16.05
C GLY A 371 16.46 11.33 -16.39
N ILE A 372 16.23 10.91 -17.63
CA ILE A 372 14.96 10.31 -18.06
C ILE A 372 15.26 8.97 -18.71
N SER A 373 14.63 7.92 -18.19
CA SER A 373 14.64 6.60 -18.79
C SER A 373 13.20 6.10 -18.99
N LEU A 374 12.97 5.42 -20.10
CA LEU A 374 11.69 4.81 -20.44
C LEU A 374 11.90 3.30 -20.56
N TYR A 375 11.08 2.52 -19.86
CA TYR A 375 11.16 1.06 -19.86
C TYR A 375 9.79 0.40 -19.69
N SER A 376 9.73 -0.91 -19.87
CA SER A 376 8.57 -1.75 -19.58
C SER A 376 9.00 -2.89 -18.66
N ASN A 377 8.14 -3.27 -17.71
CA ASN A 377 8.35 -4.48 -16.91
C ASN A 377 7.87 -5.75 -17.62
N GLU A 378 7.10 -5.61 -18.70
CA GLU A 378 6.69 -6.70 -19.57
C GLU A 378 7.54 -6.68 -20.85
N THR A 379 8.28 -7.76 -21.10
CA THR A 379 9.01 -8.00 -22.36
C THR A 379 8.15 -8.71 -23.41
N ASN A 380 6.83 -8.65 -23.27
CA ASN A 380 5.93 -9.49 -24.06
C ASN A 380 5.37 -8.71 -25.24
N GLU A 381 5.30 -9.40 -26.39
CA GLU A 381 4.57 -8.96 -27.59
C GLU A 381 3.18 -8.43 -27.22
N LEU A 382 2.83 -7.28 -27.77
CA LEU A 382 1.54 -6.66 -27.50
C LEU A 382 0.47 -7.18 -28.47
N VAL A 383 -0.73 -7.44 -27.95
CA VAL A 383 -1.92 -7.82 -28.73
C VAL A 383 -3.00 -6.74 -28.59
N PRO A 384 -3.89 -6.54 -29.59
CA PRO A 384 -5.03 -5.64 -29.48
C PRO A 384 -5.87 -5.99 -28.25
N SER A 385 -6.55 -5.00 -27.68
CA SER A 385 -7.31 -5.08 -26.41
C SER A 385 -6.49 -5.29 -25.13
N LYS A 386 -5.18 -5.55 -25.21
CA LYS A 386 -4.28 -5.53 -24.04
C LYS A 386 -3.72 -4.12 -23.83
N GLN A 387 -3.73 -3.67 -22.58
CA GLN A 387 -3.07 -2.42 -22.20
C GLN A 387 -1.56 -2.64 -22.06
N LEU A 388 -0.78 -1.69 -22.58
CA LEU A 388 0.65 -1.62 -22.39
C LEU A 388 0.96 -0.63 -21.26
N SER A 389 1.74 -1.08 -20.30
CA SER A 389 2.24 -0.24 -19.20
C SER A 389 3.70 0.08 -19.43
N LEU A 390 4.01 1.36 -19.67
CA LEU A 390 5.37 1.86 -19.77
C LEU A 390 5.69 2.73 -18.56
N PHE A 391 6.92 2.62 -18.09
CA PHE A 391 7.41 3.33 -16.92
C PHE A 391 8.43 4.38 -17.35
N VAL A 392 8.18 5.64 -16.97
CA VAL A 392 9.15 6.73 -17.09
C VAL A 392 9.80 6.92 -15.74
N GLN A 393 11.10 6.71 -15.65
CA GLN A 393 11.85 7.03 -14.44
C GLN A 393 12.61 8.34 -14.61
N LEU A 394 12.30 9.28 -13.72
CA LEU A 394 12.92 10.59 -13.62
C LEU A 394 13.92 10.56 -12.46
N THR A 395 15.19 10.78 -12.77
CA THR A 395 16.27 10.86 -11.77
C THR A 395 16.53 12.32 -11.44
N LEU A 396 16.09 12.73 -10.26
CA LEU A 396 16.14 14.10 -9.77
C LEU A 396 17.45 14.40 -9.04
N PRO A 397 18.04 15.60 -9.25
CA PRO A 397 19.20 16.04 -8.50
C PRO A 397 18.89 16.21 -7.00
N THR A 398 19.94 16.17 -6.18
CA THR A 398 19.86 16.29 -4.72
C THR A 398 19.43 17.70 -4.30
N GLY A 399 18.54 17.81 -3.31
CA GLY A 399 18.14 19.09 -2.71
C GLY A 399 17.42 20.05 -3.67
N TYR A 400 16.99 19.55 -4.83
CA TYR A 400 16.48 20.39 -5.91
C TYR A 400 14.97 20.31 -6.03
N THR A 401 14.39 21.41 -6.47
CA THR A 401 12.96 21.59 -6.69
C THR A 401 12.79 22.24 -8.05
N GLY A 402 11.84 21.74 -8.83
CA GLY A 402 11.59 22.29 -10.15
C GLY A 402 10.38 21.67 -10.82
N SER A 403 10.24 21.98 -12.11
CA SER A 403 9.22 21.45 -12.98
C SER A 403 9.84 20.86 -14.23
N ILE A 404 9.33 19.72 -14.70
CA ILE A 404 9.78 19.08 -15.93
C ILE A 404 8.59 18.99 -16.87
N PRO A 405 8.57 19.77 -17.98
CA PRO A 405 7.62 19.53 -19.05
C PRO A 405 7.99 18.24 -19.77
N LEU A 406 7.00 17.37 -19.97
CA LEU A 406 7.15 16.09 -20.64
C LEU A 406 6.12 15.98 -21.76
N ASP A 407 6.63 15.73 -22.96
CA ASP A 407 5.85 15.42 -24.15
C ASP A 407 5.95 13.92 -24.41
N VAL A 408 4.83 13.21 -24.30
CA VAL A 408 4.74 11.78 -24.61
C VAL A 408 4.01 11.62 -25.92
N TYR A 409 4.66 10.97 -26.88
CA TYR A 409 4.07 10.77 -28.21
C TYR A 409 4.47 9.44 -28.81
N THR A 410 3.74 9.01 -29.83
CA THR A 410 3.93 7.71 -30.46
C THR A 410 4.10 7.86 -31.96
N GLN A 411 4.96 7.04 -32.57
CA GLN A 411 5.27 7.07 -34.00
C GLN A 411 5.36 5.64 -34.56
N SER A 412 4.91 5.42 -35.79
CA SER A 412 5.13 4.15 -36.51
C SER A 412 6.51 4.17 -37.19
N GLN A 413 7.25 3.06 -37.14
CA GLN A 413 8.52 2.94 -37.86
C GLN A 413 8.34 2.62 -39.35
N THR A 414 7.22 2.01 -39.73
CA THR A 414 7.02 1.43 -41.08
C THR A 414 6.00 2.17 -41.94
N VAL A 415 5.15 3.02 -41.35
CA VAL A 415 4.11 3.77 -42.08
C VAL A 415 4.20 5.24 -41.69
N LEU A 416 4.53 6.08 -42.67
CA LEU A 416 4.86 7.50 -42.52
C LEU A 416 3.77 8.39 -41.89
N GLU A 417 2.55 7.92 -41.62
CA GLU A 417 1.46 8.85 -41.23
C GLU A 417 0.53 8.41 -40.09
N LYS A 418 0.60 7.20 -39.52
CA LYS A 418 -0.31 6.82 -38.41
C LYS A 418 0.35 5.92 -37.35
N SER A 419 0.45 6.44 -36.12
CA SER A 419 0.70 5.61 -34.94
C SER A 419 -0.55 4.85 -34.55
N ALA A 420 -0.41 3.56 -34.25
CA ALA A 420 -1.50 2.73 -33.73
C ALA A 420 -1.54 2.70 -32.20
N ILE A 421 -0.55 3.28 -31.51
CA ILE A 421 -0.53 3.30 -30.05
C ILE A 421 -1.17 4.60 -29.56
N ILE A 422 -2.29 4.45 -28.85
CA ILE A 422 -3.03 5.51 -28.19
C ILE A 422 -2.57 5.60 -26.73
N ILE A 423 -2.12 6.78 -26.30
CA ILE A 423 -1.84 7.08 -24.90
C ILE A 423 -3.18 7.31 -24.20
N LYS A 424 -3.52 6.47 -23.21
CA LYS A 424 -4.77 6.55 -22.45
C LYS A 424 -4.64 7.41 -21.21
N ASN A 425 -3.57 7.21 -20.48
CA ASN A 425 -3.34 7.90 -19.22
C ASN A 425 -1.85 8.02 -18.94
N VAL A 426 -1.48 9.07 -18.22
CA VAL A 426 -0.17 9.19 -17.59
C VAL A 426 -0.42 9.55 -16.13
N SER A 427 0.22 8.84 -15.22
CA SER A 427 0.04 9.03 -13.78
C SER A 427 1.34 8.84 -13.02
N ILE A 428 1.44 9.42 -11.82
CA ILE A 428 2.55 9.16 -10.92
C ILE A 428 2.34 7.78 -10.31
N TYR A 429 3.29 6.87 -10.51
CA TYR A 429 3.25 5.49 -10.00
C TYR A 429 3.89 5.37 -8.62
N GLU A 430 5.12 5.88 -8.48
CA GLU A 430 5.90 5.80 -7.25
C GLU A 430 6.91 6.94 -7.20
N TRP A 431 7.33 7.35 -6.00
CA TRP A 431 8.46 8.27 -5.82
C TRP A 431 9.24 7.93 -4.55
N SER A 432 10.54 8.27 -4.52
CA SER A 432 11.39 8.01 -3.35
C SER A 432 10.91 8.77 -2.11
N SER A 433 11.25 8.24 -0.93
CA SER A 433 11.05 8.94 0.34
C SER A 433 11.70 10.33 0.28
N ARG A 434 11.03 11.35 0.84
CA ARG A 434 11.49 12.76 0.83
C ARG A 434 11.46 13.44 -0.54
N ILE A 435 10.70 12.89 -1.48
CA ILE A 435 10.29 13.62 -2.68
C ILE A 435 8.82 13.96 -2.51
N PHE A 436 8.50 15.21 -2.80
CA PHE A 436 7.12 15.63 -3.02
C PHE A 436 6.95 15.87 -4.50
N CYS A 437 5.86 15.38 -5.07
CA CYS A 437 5.59 15.61 -6.47
C CYS A 437 4.11 15.81 -6.74
N LYS A 438 3.84 16.59 -7.78
CA LYS A 438 2.50 16.84 -8.31
C LYS A 438 2.59 16.88 -9.82
N MET A 439 1.60 16.35 -10.50
CA MET A 439 1.51 16.42 -11.94
C MET A 439 0.35 17.34 -12.33
N SER A 440 0.58 18.28 -13.25
CA SER A 440 -0.49 19.01 -13.91
C SER A 440 -0.72 18.41 -15.30
N SER A 441 -1.98 18.09 -15.60
CA SER A 441 -2.38 17.63 -16.92
C SER A 441 -2.96 18.81 -17.70
N LEU A 442 -2.35 19.19 -18.82
CA LEU A 442 -3.03 19.94 -19.85
C LEU A 442 -3.73 18.92 -20.76
N SER A 443 -5.06 18.92 -20.76
CA SER A 443 -5.86 17.92 -21.47
C SER A 443 -5.49 17.84 -22.95
N ILE A 444 -5.45 16.59 -23.41
CA ILE A 444 -5.27 16.10 -24.78
C ILE A 444 -6.02 16.97 -25.81
N LYS A 445 -5.31 17.55 -26.79
CA LYS A 445 -5.87 17.88 -28.11
C LYS A 445 -5.58 16.71 -29.04
N THR A 446 -6.45 15.70 -29.03
CA THR A 446 -6.56 14.74 -30.13
C THR A 446 -7.25 15.45 -31.28
N THR A 447 -6.51 16.21 -32.07
CA THR A 447 -6.98 16.60 -33.41
C THR A 447 -6.57 15.50 -34.37
N ASN A 448 -7.55 14.71 -34.79
CA ASN A 448 -7.58 13.85 -35.99
C ASN A 448 -6.24 13.24 -36.44
N PHE A 449 -6.14 11.91 -36.29
CA PHE A 449 -5.33 10.92 -37.01
C PHE A 449 -4.49 11.34 -38.25
N THR A 450 -3.65 12.37 -38.17
CA THR A 450 -2.78 12.77 -39.30
C THR A 450 -1.33 13.11 -38.96
N SER A 451 -0.85 13.02 -37.71
CA SER A 451 0.62 12.95 -37.50
C SER A 451 1.12 12.47 -36.12
N GLU A 452 0.68 13.01 -34.99
CA GLU A 452 1.25 12.63 -33.67
C GLU A 452 0.23 12.72 -32.52
N ASN A 453 0.05 11.64 -31.75
CA ASN A 453 -0.72 11.67 -30.51
C ASN A 453 0.19 12.18 -29.38
N VAL A 454 0.26 13.49 -29.17
CA VAL A 454 1.09 14.10 -28.13
C VAL A 454 0.28 14.36 -26.86
N THR A 455 0.70 13.78 -25.75
CA THR A 455 0.23 14.10 -24.40
C THR A 455 1.28 14.96 -23.71
N ARG A 456 0.91 16.19 -23.33
CA ARG A 456 1.80 17.13 -22.63
C ARG A 456 1.39 17.26 -21.17
N PHE A 457 2.35 17.17 -20.27
CA PHE A 457 2.13 17.39 -18.85
C PHE A 457 3.40 17.93 -18.20
N THR A 458 3.24 18.53 -17.02
CA THR A 458 4.36 19.03 -16.24
C THR A 458 4.40 18.31 -14.92
N VAL A 459 5.58 17.76 -14.58
CA VAL A 459 5.85 17.17 -13.27
C VAL A 459 6.56 18.20 -12.41
N TYR A 460 5.88 18.65 -11.36
CA TYR A 460 6.44 19.48 -10.30
C TYR A 460 7.00 18.57 -9.22
N PHE A 461 8.22 18.86 -8.77
CA PHE A 461 8.88 18.04 -7.77
C PHE A 461 9.68 18.90 -6.79
N THR A 462 9.81 18.39 -5.56
CA THR A 462 10.70 18.90 -4.51
C THR A 462 11.44 17.71 -3.92
N ASN A 463 12.73 17.58 -4.21
CA ASN A 463 13.61 16.61 -3.57
C ASN A 463 14.25 17.25 -2.33
N VAL A 464 13.76 16.93 -1.14
CA VAL A 464 14.31 17.48 0.12
C VAL A 464 15.51 16.68 0.64
N ASN A 465 16.00 15.69 -0.12
CA ASN A 465 17.18 14.93 0.22
C ASN A 465 18.44 15.52 -0.44
N GLU A 466 19.38 15.99 0.38
CA GLU A 466 20.63 16.60 -0.07
C GLU A 466 21.74 15.57 -0.35
N ARG A 467 21.57 14.32 0.10
CA ARG A 467 22.62 13.30 0.06
C ARG A 467 22.46 12.28 -1.06
N SER A 468 21.25 12.10 -1.58
CA SER A 468 21.00 11.17 -2.68
C SER A 468 20.06 11.75 -3.73
N ALA A 469 20.28 11.34 -4.97
CA ALA A 469 19.34 11.59 -6.06
C ALA A 469 17.97 11.02 -5.71
N GLY A 470 16.93 11.69 -6.20
CA GLY A 470 15.56 11.25 -6.05
C GLY A 470 15.07 10.50 -7.29
N LEU A 471 14.12 9.59 -7.14
CA LEU A 471 13.45 8.93 -8.26
C LEU A 471 11.95 9.24 -8.22
N ILE A 472 11.39 9.64 -9.37
CA ILE A 472 9.95 9.63 -9.62
C ILE A 472 9.71 8.66 -10.78
N THR A 473 8.81 7.71 -10.57
CA THR A 473 8.36 6.79 -11.61
C THR A 473 6.94 7.17 -12.04
N LEU A 474 6.77 7.44 -13.32
CA LEU A 474 5.47 7.65 -13.95
C LEU A 474 5.03 6.38 -14.67
N LEU A 475 3.73 6.10 -14.64
CA LEU A 475 3.10 5.05 -15.41
C LEU A 475 2.35 5.68 -16.60
N ILE A 476 2.77 5.33 -17.80
CA ILE A 476 2.07 5.60 -19.06
C ILE A 476 1.27 4.34 -19.40
N THR A 477 -0.04 4.48 -19.50
CA THR A 477 -0.92 3.41 -19.99
C THR A 477 -1.26 3.68 -21.45
N CYS A 478 -0.94 2.72 -22.30
CA CYS A 478 -1.17 2.76 -23.73
C CYS A 478 -2.14 1.64 -24.18
N GLU A 479 -2.84 1.86 -25.28
CA GLU A 479 -3.67 0.85 -25.95
C GLU A 479 -3.39 0.86 -27.45
N ILE A 480 -3.55 -0.29 -28.11
CA ILE A 480 -3.50 -0.37 -29.58
C ILE A 480 -4.87 0.01 -30.14
N ASP A 481 -4.89 0.96 -31.07
CA ASP A 481 -5.99 1.16 -31.99
C ASP A 481 -6.05 0.02 -33.00
N SER A 482 -7.03 -0.88 -32.85
CA SER A 482 -7.17 -2.05 -33.70
C SER A 482 -7.44 -1.74 -35.17
N LYS A 483 -7.90 -0.51 -35.50
CA LYS A 483 -8.12 -0.10 -36.89
C LYS A 483 -6.83 0.30 -37.61
N HIS A 484 -5.82 0.72 -36.86
CA HIS A 484 -4.56 1.24 -37.42
C HIS A 484 -3.35 0.36 -37.08
N GLY A 485 -3.49 -0.55 -36.10
CA GLY A 485 -2.48 -1.54 -35.74
C GLY A 485 -2.27 -2.55 -36.86
N LYS A 486 -1.00 -2.77 -37.22
CA LYS A 486 -0.60 -3.80 -38.19
C LYS A 486 0.21 -4.88 -37.49
N PHE A 487 -0.03 -6.13 -37.86
CA PHE A 487 0.74 -7.28 -37.38
C PHE A 487 2.24 -7.13 -37.66
N GLY A 488 3.08 -7.49 -36.69
CA GLY A 488 4.54 -7.42 -36.81
C GLY A 488 5.10 -6.00 -36.97
N ALA A 489 4.26 -4.95 -36.91
CA ALA A 489 4.73 -3.58 -36.99
C ALA A 489 5.38 -3.16 -35.67
N GLN A 490 6.41 -2.32 -35.80
CA GLN A 490 7.10 -1.71 -34.67
C GLN A 490 6.66 -0.25 -34.52
N TYR A 491 6.30 0.10 -33.29
CA TYR A 491 5.88 1.44 -32.92
C TYR A 491 6.79 1.96 -31.82
N ASP A 492 7.20 3.21 -31.95
CA ASP A 492 8.01 3.88 -30.94
C ASP A 492 7.13 4.71 -30.04
N VAL A 493 7.34 4.57 -28.72
CA VAL A 493 6.85 5.52 -27.73
C VAL A 493 8.02 6.38 -27.30
N PHE A 494 7.83 7.69 -27.43
CA PHE A 494 8.81 8.70 -27.06
C PHE A 494 8.35 9.47 -25.83
N VAL A 495 9.31 9.76 -24.96
CA VAL A 495 9.17 10.73 -23.87
C VAL A 495 10.23 11.79 -24.09
N LYS A 496 9.80 13.04 -24.28
CA LYS A 496 10.67 14.17 -24.60
C LYS A 496 10.56 15.25 -23.54
N SER A 497 11.72 15.73 -23.09
CA SER A 497 11.88 17.03 -22.42
C SER A 497 13.10 17.74 -23.02
N HIS A 498 14.11 18.05 -22.22
CA HIS A 498 15.47 18.39 -22.62
C HIS A 498 16.27 17.16 -23.14
N THR A 499 15.82 15.95 -22.79
CA THR A 499 16.32 14.67 -23.32
C THR A 499 15.19 13.91 -24.02
N LEU A 500 15.56 13.00 -24.93
CA LEU A 500 14.62 12.13 -25.63
C LEU A 500 14.88 10.68 -25.22
N SER A 501 13.86 10.02 -24.66
CA SER A 501 13.86 8.60 -24.36
C SER A 501 12.89 7.89 -25.30
N LYS A 502 13.28 6.70 -25.79
CA LYS A 502 12.51 5.88 -26.73
C LYS A 502 12.33 4.47 -26.18
N TYR A 503 11.14 3.91 -26.39
CA TYR A 503 10.86 2.49 -26.20
C TYR A 503 10.13 1.94 -27.43
N THR A 504 10.67 0.88 -28.02
CA THR A 504 10.07 0.22 -29.19
C THR A 504 9.12 -0.87 -28.71
N VAL A 505 7.87 -0.79 -29.18
CA VAL A 505 6.83 -1.79 -28.98
C VAL A 505 6.67 -2.59 -30.26
N GLU A 506 6.82 -3.90 -30.15
CA GLU A 506 6.60 -4.83 -31.26
C GLU A 506 5.23 -5.49 -31.12
N LEU A 507 4.40 -5.37 -32.15
CA LEU A 507 3.10 -6.03 -32.19
C LEU A 507 3.27 -7.49 -32.59
N ASN A 508 2.56 -8.38 -31.90
CA ASN A 508 2.57 -9.80 -32.23
C ASN A 508 2.24 -10.03 -33.71
N GLN A 509 2.95 -10.95 -34.36
CA GLN A 509 2.64 -11.41 -35.70
C GLN A 509 1.92 -12.77 -35.63
N PRO A 510 0.85 -13.00 -36.40
CA PRO A 510 0.21 -14.30 -36.48
C PRO A 510 1.14 -15.26 -37.20
N ASP A 511 1.28 -16.47 -36.68
CA ASP A 511 2.08 -17.50 -37.32
C ASP A 511 1.30 -18.05 -38.51
N ILE A 512 1.67 -17.63 -39.73
CA ILE A 512 1.23 -18.31 -40.94
C ILE A 512 2.29 -19.34 -41.29
N LEU A 513 1.99 -20.62 -41.03
CA LEU A 513 2.97 -21.67 -41.25
C LEU A 513 3.37 -21.72 -42.72
N GLN A 514 4.68 -21.77 -42.96
CA GLN A 514 5.29 -21.90 -44.29
C GLN A 514 5.09 -20.69 -45.25
N ASP A 515 4.61 -19.52 -44.78
CA ASP A 515 4.67 -18.26 -45.58
C ASP A 515 6.08 -17.67 -45.61
N THR A 516 7.02 -18.39 -46.24
CA THR A 516 8.43 -17.98 -46.36
C THR A 516 8.61 -16.70 -47.20
N SER A 517 7.62 -16.37 -48.03
CA SER A 517 7.63 -15.22 -48.94
C SER A 517 7.07 -13.93 -48.34
N GLY A 518 6.35 -14.01 -47.21
CA GLY A 518 5.63 -12.88 -46.62
C GLY A 518 4.38 -12.43 -47.41
N ARG A 519 3.96 -13.18 -48.43
CA ARG A 519 2.82 -12.83 -49.30
C ARG A 519 1.51 -12.83 -48.52
N LEU A 520 1.26 -13.87 -47.73
CA LEU A 520 -0.01 -14.05 -47.02
C LEU A 520 -0.07 -13.14 -45.79
N SER A 521 1.05 -13.06 -45.05
CA SER A 521 1.17 -12.22 -43.86
C SER A 521 0.98 -10.72 -44.18
N SER A 522 1.49 -10.24 -45.31
CA SER A 522 1.27 -8.84 -45.74
C SER A 522 -0.18 -8.52 -46.12
N GLN A 523 -0.98 -9.51 -46.52
CA GLN A 523 -2.40 -9.34 -46.91
C GLN A 523 -3.39 -9.63 -45.78
N LEU A 524 -2.94 -10.25 -44.68
CA LEU A 524 -3.83 -10.69 -43.59
C LEU A 524 -4.68 -9.58 -42.95
N HIS A 525 -4.24 -8.32 -43.01
CA HIS A 525 -5.02 -7.18 -42.54
C HIS A 525 -6.33 -6.99 -43.33
N GLN A 526 -6.39 -7.43 -44.59
CA GLN A 526 -7.55 -7.28 -45.49
C GLN A 526 -8.73 -8.15 -45.09
N VAL A 527 -8.50 -9.23 -44.33
CA VAL A 527 -9.56 -10.15 -43.89
C VAL A 527 -10.04 -9.86 -42.48
N LEU A 528 -9.42 -8.91 -41.78
CA LEU A 528 -9.69 -8.57 -40.38
C LEU A 528 -10.24 -7.15 -40.20
N ASP A 529 -10.42 -6.41 -41.29
CA ASP A 529 -10.90 -5.03 -41.29
C ASP A 529 -12.44 -4.90 -41.19
N GLY A 530 -13.14 -6.03 -41.19
CA GLY A 530 -14.61 -6.11 -41.18
C GLY A 530 -15.26 -5.75 -42.51
N ASN A 531 -14.49 -5.68 -43.60
CA ASN A 531 -14.97 -5.38 -44.94
C ASN A 531 -14.96 -6.62 -45.84
N ILE A 532 -16.15 -7.15 -46.13
CA ILE A 532 -16.33 -8.35 -46.98
C ILE A 532 -15.89 -8.18 -48.45
N THR A 533 -15.56 -6.96 -48.89
CA THR A 533 -15.19 -6.68 -50.30
C THR A 533 -13.68 -6.78 -50.56
N THR A 534 -12.86 -6.77 -49.51
CA THR A 534 -11.40 -6.87 -49.59
C THR A 534 -10.99 -8.30 -49.31
N CYS A 535 -10.28 -8.93 -50.25
CA CYS A 535 -9.98 -10.37 -50.17
C CYS A 535 -8.49 -10.65 -50.30
N MET A 536 -8.00 -11.58 -49.48
CA MET A 536 -6.70 -12.21 -49.58
C MET A 536 -6.78 -13.48 -50.44
N ASP A 537 -5.90 -13.59 -51.43
CA ASP A 537 -5.81 -14.76 -52.30
C ASP A 537 -5.17 -15.95 -51.57
N LEU A 538 -5.92 -17.04 -51.43
CA LEU A 538 -5.48 -18.26 -50.76
C LEU A 538 -4.62 -19.13 -51.70
N PRO A 539 -3.68 -19.94 -51.17
CA PRO A 539 -2.82 -20.79 -51.99
C PRO A 539 -3.61 -21.82 -52.80
N ASN A 540 -3.28 -22.00 -54.08
CA ASN A 540 -3.88 -23.03 -54.93
C ASN A 540 -3.03 -24.31 -54.97
N ASN A 541 -3.63 -25.40 -55.45
CA ASN A 541 -2.93 -26.65 -55.68
C ASN A 541 -1.75 -26.44 -56.67
N GLY A 542 -0.52 -26.71 -56.22
CA GLY A 542 0.72 -26.46 -56.97
C GLY A 542 1.54 -25.26 -56.48
N GLU A 543 1.00 -24.41 -55.60
CA GLU A 543 1.77 -23.40 -54.85
C GLU A 543 2.47 -24.04 -53.64
N ILE A 544 3.55 -23.42 -53.15
CA ILE A 544 4.30 -23.88 -51.98
C ILE A 544 4.20 -22.81 -50.88
N PRO A 545 3.51 -23.07 -49.74
CA PRO A 545 2.71 -24.26 -49.43
C PRO A 545 1.36 -24.30 -50.16
N PRO A 546 0.77 -25.49 -50.41
CA PRO A 546 -0.52 -25.61 -51.11
C PRO A 546 -1.73 -25.41 -50.20
N PHE A 547 -1.52 -24.92 -48.97
CA PHE A 547 -2.55 -24.74 -47.96
C PHE A 547 -2.30 -23.47 -47.16
N PHE A 548 -3.37 -22.92 -46.58
CA PHE A 548 -3.30 -21.82 -45.65
C PHE A 548 -3.41 -22.37 -44.23
N TRP A 549 -2.43 -22.08 -43.38
CA TRP A 549 -2.48 -22.43 -41.97
C TRP A 549 -2.09 -21.22 -41.14
N LEU A 550 -3.09 -20.64 -40.46
CA LEU A 550 -2.95 -19.51 -39.57
C LEU A 550 -3.09 -19.96 -38.11
N LYS A 551 -2.15 -19.56 -37.26
CA LYS A 551 -2.29 -19.58 -35.81
C LYS A 551 -2.35 -18.15 -35.32
N LEU A 552 -3.47 -17.81 -34.67
CA LEU A 552 -3.80 -16.44 -34.27
C LEU A 552 -4.18 -16.41 -32.80
N LYS A 553 -3.64 -15.43 -32.07
CA LYS A 553 -4.10 -15.12 -30.71
C LYS A 553 -5.51 -14.53 -30.80
N THR A 554 -6.46 -15.07 -30.05
CA THR A 554 -7.88 -14.71 -30.17
C THR A 554 -8.15 -13.23 -29.85
N GLU A 555 -7.28 -12.58 -29.09
CA GLU A 555 -7.36 -11.14 -28.79
C GLU A 555 -7.32 -10.26 -30.04
N TRP A 556 -6.69 -10.70 -31.14
CA TRP A 556 -6.74 -10.02 -32.44
C TRP A 556 -8.13 -10.05 -33.09
N LEU A 557 -8.98 -10.99 -32.69
CA LEU A 557 -10.38 -11.09 -33.09
C LEU A 557 -11.31 -10.46 -32.04
N HIS A 558 -10.76 -9.69 -31.09
CA HIS A 558 -11.51 -9.03 -30.01
C HIS A 558 -12.30 -9.99 -29.11
N ILE A 559 -11.81 -11.21 -28.91
CA ILE A 559 -12.40 -12.23 -28.04
C ILE A 559 -11.39 -12.71 -26.97
N ASN A 560 -11.82 -12.75 -25.70
CA ASN A 560 -11.02 -13.19 -24.54
C ASN A 560 -11.91 -14.04 -23.59
N MET A 561 -12.32 -15.22 -24.05
CA MET A 561 -13.50 -15.93 -23.49
C MET A 561 -13.37 -17.45 -23.56
N THR A 562 -14.23 -18.15 -22.82
CA THR A 562 -14.39 -19.62 -22.79
C THR A 562 -15.10 -20.17 -24.03
N SER A 563 -16.02 -19.45 -24.67
CA SER A 563 -16.61 -19.92 -25.94
C SER A 563 -16.80 -18.78 -26.95
N TYR A 564 -16.63 -19.11 -28.22
CA TYR A 564 -16.73 -18.15 -29.31
C TYR A 564 -17.11 -18.84 -30.63
N ASP A 565 -17.77 -18.09 -31.51
CA ASP A 565 -17.96 -18.47 -32.91
C ASP A 565 -16.89 -17.78 -33.76
N ILE A 566 -16.25 -18.54 -34.65
CA ILE A 566 -15.41 -18.00 -35.72
C ILE A 566 -16.21 -18.01 -37.02
N THR A 567 -16.27 -16.87 -37.69
CA THR A 567 -16.86 -16.71 -39.01
C THR A 567 -15.76 -16.54 -40.04
N LEU A 568 -15.81 -17.34 -41.10
CA LEU A 568 -14.98 -17.24 -42.30
C LEU A 568 -15.89 -16.97 -43.49
N ALA A 569 -15.61 -15.93 -44.27
CA ALA A 569 -16.36 -15.62 -45.47
C ALA A 569 -15.41 -15.36 -46.65
N GLY A 570 -15.72 -15.93 -47.81
CA GLY A 570 -14.81 -15.87 -48.96
C GLY A 570 -15.40 -16.39 -50.26
N ASN A 571 -14.70 -16.10 -51.35
CA ASN A 571 -15.04 -16.60 -52.67
C ASN A 571 -14.43 -17.99 -52.85
N GLY A 572 -15.25 -18.96 -53.24
CA GLY A 572 -14.81 -20.34 -53.44
C GLY A 572 -14.37 -21.05 -52.15
N ILE A 573 -14.73 -20.53 -50.97
CA ILE A 573 -14.56 -21.23 -49.69
C ILE A 573 -15.65 -22.30 -49.54
N THR A 574 -15.34 -23.37 -48.82
CA THR A 574 -16.32 -24.39 -48.43
C THR A 574 -16.25 -24.65 -46.93
N CYS A 575 -17.41 -24.90 -46.33
CA CYS A 575 -17.53 -25.25 -44.93
C CYS A 575 -17.34 -26.76 -44.67
N LYS A 576 -17.02 -27.54 -45.71
CA LYS A 576 -16.76 -28.97 -45.58
C LYS A 576 -15.48 -29.17 -44.78
N ARG A 577 -15.54 -30.10 -43.82
CA ARG A 577 -14.40 -30.46 -42.97
C ARG A 577 -13.41 -31.38 -43.68
N HIS A 578 -13.89 -32.18 -44.63
CA HIS A 578 -13.13 -33.20 -45.36
C HIS A 578 -13.50 -33.16 -46.86
N GLU A 579 -12.56 -33.60 -47.70
CA GLU A 579 -12.66 -33.77 -49.16
C GLU A 579 -12.67 -32.48 -50.02
N GLY A 580 -11.97 -32.52 -51.15
CA GLY A 580 -11.85 -31.39 -52.09
C GLY A 580 -11.21 -30.15 -51.44
N ARG A 581 -11.94 -29.03 -51.45
CA ARG A 581 -11.66 -27.84 -50.64
C ARG A 581 -12.21 -28.00 -49.23
N SER A 582 -11.36 -27.85 -48.22
CA SER A 582 -11.74 -28.06 -46.81
C SER A 582 -11.29 -26.93 -45.90
N THR A 583 -12.09 -26.68 -44.86
CA THR A 583 -11.82 -25.67 -43.82
C THR A 583 -11.94 -26.33 -42.45
N GLN A 584 -10.91 -26.19 -41.63
CA GLN A 584 -10.86 -26.74 -40.27
C GLN A 584 -10.42 -25.66 -39.29
N ILE A 585 -11.16 -25.53 -38.19
CA ILE A 585 -10.84 -24.61 -37.09
C ILE A 585 -10.65 -25.43 -35.82
N SER A 586 -9.57 -25.15 -35.09
CA SER A 586 -9.27 -25.82 -33.83
C SER A 586 -8.62 -24.86 -32.82
N TYR A 587 -8.64 -25.25 -31.55
CA TYR A 587 -7.97 -24.54 -30.45
C TYR A 587 -7.14 -25.53 -29.62
N SER A 588 -6.15 -25.01 -28.89
CA SER A 588 -5.24 -25.82 -28.08
C SER A 588 -5.93 -26.32 -26.82
N THR A 589 -5.76 -27.60 -26.46
CA THR A 589 -6.29 -28.16 -25.21
C THR A 589 -5.25 -28.22 -24.07
N GLY A 590 -4.00 -27.82 -24.31
CA GLY A 590 -2.91 -27.84 -23.32
C GLY A 590 -2.06 -26.55 -23.30
N SER A 591 -1.45 -26.27 -22.14
CA SER A 591 -0.51 -25.17 -21.95
C SER A 591 0.89 -25.57 -22.43
N THR A 592 1.41 -24.84 -23.43
CA THR A 592 2.74 -24.96 -24.07
C THR A 592 2.91 -26.08 -25.11
N CYS A 593 2.92 -25.71 -26.40
CA CYS A 593 3.63 -26.49 -27.42
C CYS A 593 4.23 -25.54 -28.49
N PRO A 594 5.57 -25.46 -28.61
CA PRO A 594 6.22 -24.54 -29.55
C PRO A 594 6.37 -25.07 -30.99
N ASN A 595 6.21 -26.37 -31.27
CA ASN A 595 6.60 -26.95 -32.56
C ASN A 595 5.66 -28.05 -33.10
N PHE A 596 5.77 -28.30 -34.42
CA PHE A 596 4.97 -29.13 -35.37
C PHE A 596 4.50 -30.55 -34.93
N GLY A 597 4.90 -31.06 -33.76
CA GLY A 597 4.62 -32.44 -33.31
C GLY A 597 3.35 -32.64 -32.48
N CYS A 598 2.63 -31.58 -32.09
CA CYS A 598 1.51 -31.64 -31.12
C CYS A 598 0.11 -31.79 -31.75
N LEU A 599 -0.08 -32.58 -32.81
CA LEU A 599 -1.42 -32.89 -33.34
C LEU A 599 -2.34 -33.61 -32.33
N GLN A 600 -1.81 -34.09 -31.19
CA GLN A 600 -2.56 -34.82 -30.17
C GLN A 600 -3.27 -33.93 -29.12
N GLN A 601 -3.08 -32.60 -29.13
CA GLN A 601 -3.67 -31.70 -28.12
C GLN A 601 -4.44 -30.52 -28.73
N VAL A 602 -5.21 -30.76 -29.78
CA VAL A 602 -6.11 -29.77 -30.37
C VAL A 602 -7.55 -30.31 -30.41
N LYS A 603 -8.52 -29.45 -30.10
CA LYS A 603 -9.95 -29.76 -30.24
C LYS A 603 -10.52 -28.92 -31.37
N PHE A 604 -11.27 -29.57 -32.26
CA PHE A 604 -11.87 -28.92 -33.41
C PHE A 604 -13.19 -28.26 -33.04
N CYS A 605 -13.44 -27.10 -33.65
CA CYS A 605 -14.69 -26.38 -33.52
C CYS A 605 -15.78 -27.05 -34.38
N ASN A 606 -17.03 -26.95 -33.91
CA ASN A 606 -18.19 -27.56 -34.56
C ASN A 606 -18.78 -26.59 -35.60
N LEU A 607 -19.00 -27.05 -36.82
CA LEU A 607 -19.68 -26.23 -37.83
C LEU A 607 -21.14 -25.98 -37.42
N ILE A 608 -21.54 -24.72 -37.37
CA ILE A 608 -22.95 -24.33 -37.27
C ILE A 608 -23.53 -24.38 -38.69
N PRO A 609 -24.72 -24.99 -38.90
CA PRO A 609 -25.34 -25.07 -40.23
C PRO A 609 -25.43 -23.69 -40.89
N SER A 610 -24.71 -23.50 -42.00
CA SER A 610 -24.59 -22.20 -42.67
C SER A 610 -25.79 -21.91 -43.57
N LYS A 611 -26.10 -20.62 -43.76
CA LYS A 611 -27.00 -20.14 -44.83
C LYS A 611 -26.17 -19.98 -46.10
N SER A 612 -26.31 -20.88 -47.08
CA SER A 612 -25.66 -20.71 -48.38
C SER A 612 -26.32 -19.57 -49.17
N SER A 613 -25.53 -18.66 -49.73
CA SER A 613 -26.05 -17.70 -50.71
C SER A 613 -26.39 -18.42 -52.03
N SER A 614 -27.46 -18.02 -52.69
CA SER A 614 -28.02 -18.68 -53.89
C SER A 614 -27.13 -18.61 -55.15
N ASN A 615 -25.96 -17.95 -55.10
CA ASN A 615 -25.09 -17.73 -56.26
C ASN A 615 -23.78 -18.54 -56.25
N GLY A 616 -23.57 -19.46 -55.31
CA GLY A 616 -22.54 -20.52 -55.38
C GLY A 616 -21.07 -20.09 -55.33
N LEU A 617 -20.74 -18.81 -55.50
CA LEU A 617 -19.37 -18.28 -55.47
C LEU A 617 -18.98 -17.74 -54.09
N TRP A 618 -19.92 -17.13 -53.36
CA TRP A 618 -19.70 -16.57 -52.02
C TRP A 618 -20.25 -17.50 -50.94
N GLN A 619 -19.42 -17.84 -49.96
CA GLN A 619 -19.79 -18.74 -48.86
C GLN A 619 -19.33 -18.16 -47.52
N GLU A 620 -20.22 -18.26 -46.53
CA GLU A 620 -19.95 -17.96 -45.13
C GLU A 620 -20.00 -19.26 -44.31
N CYS A 621 -19.01 -19.47 -43.44
CA CYS A 621 -18.86 -20.63 -42.58
C CYS A 621 -18.68 -20.18 -41.14
N VAL A 622 -19.57 -20.63 -40.26
CA VAL A 622 -19.55 -20.28 -38.83
C VAL A 622 -19.21 -21.53 -38.02
N PHE A 623 -18.17 -21.45 -37.19
CA PHE A 623 -17.67 -22.55 -36.38
C PHE A 623 -17.72 -22.21 -34.89
N HIS A 624 -18.40 -23.05 -34.13
CA HIS A 624 -18.52 -22.95 -32.69
C HIS A 624 -17.35 -23.60 -31.95
N CYS A 625 -16.59 -22.82 -31.20
CA CYS A 625 -15.46 -23.27 -30.39
C CYS A 625 -15.83 -23.21 -28.89
N ASP A 626 -15.90 -24.38 -28.25
CA ASP A 626 -16.24 -24.54 -26.84
C ASP A 626 -15.01 -24.91 -25.99
N CYS A 627 -14.34 -23.90 -25.44
CA CYS A 627 -13.04 -24.05 -24.77
C CYS A 627 -13.07 -23.49 -23.32
N SER A 628 -11.97 -23.61 -22.59
CA SER A 628 -11.81 -22.96 -21.27
C SER A 628 -10.82 -21.79 -21.39
N LYS A 629 -10.84 -20.84 -20.45
CA LYS A 629 -10.11 -19.57 -20.58
C LYS A 629 -8.62 -19.73 -20.95
N GLU A 630 -7.96 -20.77 -20.44
CA GLU A 630 -6.55 -21.07 -20.74
C GLU A 630 -6.35 -21.74 -22.11
N GLN A 631 -7.35 -22.49 -22.59
CA GLN A 631 -7.34 -23.22 -23.86
C GLN A 631 -7.72 -22.33 -25.05
N CYS A 632 -8.44 -21.24 -24.81
CA CYS A 632 -8.97 -20.35 -25.84
C CYS A 632 -7.99 -19.29 -26.34
N GLN A 633 -6.75 -19.23 -25.84
CA GLN A 633 -5.82 -18.13 -26.17
C GLN A 633 -5.38 -18.13 -27.64
N ASN A 634 -5.39 -19.29 -28.31
CA ASN A 634 -4.96 -19.42 -29.70
C ASN A 634 -5.98 -20.21 -30.51
N VAL A 635 -6.30 -19.70 -31.70
CA VAL A 635 -7.08 -20.40 -32.72
C VAL A 635 -6.17 -20.80 -33.87
N ASN A 636 -6.36 -22.03 -34.37
CA ASN A 636 -5.71 -22.54 -35.56
C ASN A 636 -6.77 -22.66 -36.66
N ILE A 637 -6.49 -22.07 -37.81
CA ILE A 637 -7.34 -22.12 -38.99
C ILE A 637 -6.53 -22.76 -40.10
N VAL A 638 -7.01 -23.90 -40.59
CA VAL A 638 -6.38 -24.65 -41.68
C VAL A 638 -7.37 -24.72 -42.84
N MET A 639 -6.94 -24.24 -44.01
CA MET A 639 -7.72 -24.28 -45.23
C MET A 639 -6.89 -24.96 -46.32
N THR A 640 -7.46 -25.97 -46.97
CA THR A 640 -6.79 -26.73 -48.03
C THR A 640 -7.61 -26.68 -49.32
N ASN A 641 -6.93 -26.57 -50.47
CA ASN A 641 -7.58 -26.66 -51.78
C ASN A 641 -6.90 -27.70 -52.65
N ASN A 642 -7.57 -28.84 -52.83
CA ASN A 642 -7.12 -29.89 -53.74
C ASN A 642 -7.66 -29.69 -55.17
N ASP A 643 -8.55 -28.71 -55.39
CA ASP A 643 -9.12 -28.34 -56.69
C ASP A 643 -8.22 -27.28 -57.38
N GLN A 644 -8.38 -27.08 -58.70
CA GLN A 644 -7.69 -26.00 -59.44
C GLN A 644 -8.47 -24.67 -59.47
N VAL A 645 -9.51 -24.53 -58.65
CA VAL A 645 -10.37 -23.33 -58.63
C VAL A 645 -9.76 -22.29 -57.71
N LYS A 646 -9.60 -21.06 -58.22
CA LYS A 646 -9.16 -19.91 -57.41
C LYS A 646 -10.16 -19.62 -56.30
N TRP A 647 -9.63 -19.20 -55.16
CA TRP A 647 -10.38 -18.97 -53.94
C TRP A 647 -9.69 -17.91 -53.10
N SER A 648 -10.49 -17.16 -52.35
CA SER A 648 -10.03 -16.04 -51.54
C SER A 648 -10.82 -15.92 -50.25
N LEU A 649 -10.14 -15.49 -49.19
CA LEU A 649 -10.74 -15.17 -47.90
C LEU A 649 -10.95 -13.67 -47.85
N CYS A 650 -12.14 -13.19 -47.50
CA CYS A 650 -12.42 -11.75 -47.40
C CYS A 650 -12.87 -11.32 -46.01
N GLU A 651 -13.33 -12.25 -45.17
CA GLU A 651 -13.61 -11.95 -43.77
C GLU A 651 -13.21 -13.11 -42.87
N LEU A 652 -12.50 -12.77 -41.80
CA LEU A 652 -12.28 -13.57 -40.60
C LEU A 652 -12.75 -12.74 -39.41
N SER A 653 -13.82 -13.15 -38.76
CA SER A 653 -14.34 -12.46 -37.58
C SER A 653 -14.69 -13.46 -36.49
N ALA A 654 -14.82 -12.96 -35.26
CA ALA A 654 -15.26 -13.77 -34.14
C ALA A 654 -16.40 -13.09 -33.39
N LYS A 655 -17.33 -13.90 -32.89
CA LYS A 655 -18.41 -13.44 -32.04
C LYS A 655 -18.39 -14.19 -30.73
N LYS A 656 -18.47 -13.44 -29.62
CA LYS A 656 -18.65 -14.01 -28.30
C LYS A 656 -20.03 -14.68 -28.19
N ILE A 657 -20.06 -15.88 -27.60
CA ILE A 657 -21.29 -16.51 -27.11
C ILE A 657 -21.31 -16.35 -25.58
N ASN A 658 -22.42 -15.86 -25.05
CA ASN A 658 -22.63 -15.68 -23.61
C ASN A 658 -23.15 -16.96 -22.97
#